data_AF-Q4WR37-F1
#
_entry.id   AF-Q4WR37-F1
#
_cell.length_a   1.000
_cell.length_b   1.000
_cell.length_c   1.000
_cell.angle_alpha   90.00
_cell.angle_beta   90.00
_cell.angle_gamma   90.00
#
_symmetry.space_group_name_H-M   'P 1'
#
loop_
_entity.id
_entity.type
_entity.pdbx_description
1 polymer ?
#
loop_
_entity_poly.entity_id
_entity_poly.type
_entity_poly.pdbx_seq_one_letter_code
_entity_poly.pdbx_strand_id
1 'polypeptide(L)'
;MATINGTVANQATSPSPLKVLVVGGGIGGLTAAIALRRQGHDVQIFEQSRLAVETGAALHLAPNANGILKRLGIDAQQFGANLMERVRVMLLIDSHTMSNTLASLLNITLWAKLNEISILPSKTRGGSMAATSTDAGREAIPFRTASRVVHVDPASATITLEDGTQFQGDLVVGADGVHSVTRSAIPGGNVKASCCGKSAFRFLVSKDAALGDPETAALVERPGQLSIWYGTDRRIVLYPTSNNTVLNFVLIHPEEESAEEADESWGQSGNLQKMLQIFSSFDPAVLKLLSMADPQSVRVWKLLDMEEIPCWYEGRLALLGDAAHPFLPHQGQGAGVAIEDAASLAVVLPFGTTVEEIPERLQLYDEIRHERASRIQQYSRLAGRDRVDGQETADMYGFTNYNFGHDEWDNSTQRLREWTWKRIPNPYWRMPIAFGPMPGPRQNHLGIPRDGTKSTFTTASIKFKTSRTVLQNLFPPGRRGWRFSAPDTVAYASFSQTTLNKMEWLGGSGYHHIGLYVHGVEYVKKDGTVIRGSYLPILFESLTDPIVSGREELGAPKLYTSVDIYRRAKSYRIRTGWQGALWGHFLLEDLVEVDPASAPGGFSGEADEGILVHKYLPQTGRLNKNKAAEEYAAFDPFSEAVPIPNPRKVWTSSKASFQIDPLDWEQLPTLHHVISRLAELPVYEIASARVVEGEGVPDVSGMRPIE
;
A
#
# COMPACT_ATOMS: atom_id res chain seq x y z
N MET A 1 28.84 -30.92 -2.94
CA MET A 1 27.61 -31.38 -3.60
C MET A 1 26.43 -31.26 -2.64
N ALA A 2 25.85 -30.06 -2.55
CA ALA A 2 24.56 -29.82 -1.94
C ALA A 2 23.80 -28.94 -2.94
N THR A 3 22.97 -29.58 -3.75
CA THR A 3 22.12 -28.95 -4.75
C THR A 3 21.00 -28.19 -4.03
N ILE A 4 21.12 -26.86 -3.99
CA ILE A 4 20.03 -25.95 -3.65
C ILE A 4 19.16 -25.83 -4.90
N ASN A 5 18.29 -26.81 -5.14
CA ASN A 5 17.21 -26.69 -6.11
C ASN A 5 16.00 -26.10 -5.39
N GLY A 6 15.98 -24.77 -5.30
CA GLY A 6 14.87 -23.98 -4.78
C GLY A 6 14.27 -23.05 -5.83
N THR A 7 14.24 -23.45 -7.09
CA THR A 7 13.40 -22.80 -8.10
C THR A 7 12.00 -23.36 -7.98
N VAL A 8 11.21 -22.80 -7.06
CA VAL A 8 9.75 -22.80 -7.22
C VAL A 8 9.48 -21.83 -8.37
N ALA A 9 9.68 -22.32 -9.60
CA ALA A 9 8.97 -21.79 -10.73
C ALA A 9 7.50 -22.14 -10.47
N ASN A 10 6.79 -21.25 -9.77
CA ASN A 10 5.34 -21.26 -9.80
C ASN A 10 4.99 -21.22 -11.29
N GLN A 11 4.51 -22.34 -11.82
CA GLN A 11 3.78 -22.33 -13.08
C GLN A 11 2.71 -21.27 -12.88
N ALA A 12 2.86 -20.12 -13.54
CA ALA A 12 1.92 -19.03 -13.42
C ALA A 12 0.59 -19.54 -13.99
N THR A 13 -0.26 -20.07 -13.11
CA THR A 13 -1.67 -20.24 -13.38
C THR A 13 -2.15 -18.89 -13.84
N SER A 14 -2.81 -18.86 -15.00
CA SER A 14 -3.38 -17.62 -15.51
C SER A 14 -4.29 -17.03 -14.42
N PRO A 15 -4.18 -15.73 -14.11
CA PRO A 15 -4.92 -15.15 -13.00
C PRO A 15 -6.41 -15.40 -13.20
N SER A 16 -7.04 -16.04 -12.21
CA SER A 16 -8.44 -16.44 -12.24
C SER A 16 -9.25 -15.73 -11.15
N PRO A 17 -10.55 -15.49 -11.36
CA PRO A 17 -11.41 -14.99 -10.29
C PRO A 17 -11.55 -16.03 -9.17
N LEU A 18 -11.59 -15.55 -7.91
CA LEU A 18 -12.01 -16.35 -6.77
C LEU A 18 -13.54 -16.51 -6.79
N LYS A 19 -14.04 -17.66 -6.33
CA LYS A 19 -15.46 -17.90 -6.04
C LYS A 19 -15.78 -17.49 -4.61
N VAL A 20 -16.52 -16.41 -4.43
CA VAL A 20 -16.84 -15.84 -3.12
C VAL A 20 -18.31 -16.09 -2.76
N LEU A 21 -18.53 -16.65 -1.57
CA LEU A 21 -19.85 -16.85 -0.97
C LEU A 21 -20.07 -15.84 0.15
N VAL A 22 -21.01 -14.91 -0.03
CA VAL A 22 -21.36 -13.90 0.98
C VAL A 22 -22.60 -14.37 1.73
N VAL A 23 -22.48 -14.53 3.05
CA VAL A 23 -23.56 -14.97 3.94
C VAL A 23 -24.13 -13.73 4.63
N GLY A 24 -25.31 -13.29 4.21
CA GLY A 24 -25.99 -12.08 4.70
C GLY A 24 -26.15 -11.00 3.62
N GLY A 25 -27.40 -10.59 3.37
CA GLY A 25 -27.77 -9.55 2.40
C GLY A 25 -27.89 -8.15 2.99
N GLY A 26 -27.29 -7.89 4.15
CA GLY A 26 -27.26 -6.56 4.79
C GLY A 26 -26.24 -5.61 4.15
N ILE A 27 -26.09 -4.42 4.74
CA ILE A 27 -25.23 -3.34 4.21
C ILE A 27 -23.79 -3.82 3.97
N GLY A 28 -23.18 -4.46 4.96
CA GLY A 28 -21.81 -4.98 4.86
C GLY A 28 -21.67 -6.04 3.77
N GLY A 29 -22.58 -7.04 3.73
CA GLY A 29 -22.56 -8.12 2.75
C GLY A 29 -22.79 -7.64 1.32
N LEU A 30 -23.75 -6.74 1.10
CA LEU A 30 -23.98 -6.09 -0.20
C LEU A 30 -22.76 -5.29 -0.65
N THR A 31 -22.16 -4.52 0.26
CA THR A 31 -20.96 -3.72 -0.05
C THR A 31 -19.78 -4.62 -0.41
N ALA A 32 -19.54 -5.69 0.35
CA ALA A 32 -18.48 -6.66 0.08
C ALA A 32 -18.69 -7.35 -1.27
N ALA A 33 -19.92 -7.72 -1.58
CA ALA A 33 -20.23 -8.36 -2.85
C ALA A 33 -19.97 -7.45 -4.06
N ILE A 34 -20.34 -6.17 -3.96
CA ILE A 34 -20.07 -5.18 -5.00
C ILE A 34 -18.57 -4.92 -5.14
N ALA A 35 -17.86 -4.73 -4.02
CA ALA A 35 -16.43 -4.45 -4.01
C ALA A 35 -15.60 -5.61 -4.56
N LEU A 36 -15.88 -6.85 -4.13
CA LEU A 36 -15.17 -8.05 -4.61
C LEU A 36 -15.52 -8.37 -6.07
N ARG A 37 -16.76 -8.12 -6.52
CA ARG A 37 -17.14 -8.24 -7.94
C ARG A 37 -16.34 -7.26 -8.80
N ARG A 38 -16.14 -6.02 -8.33
CA ARG A 38 -15.33 -4.99 -9.01
C ARG A 38 -13.84 -5.32 -9.03
N GLN A 39 -13.34 -6.08 -8.05
CA GLN A 39 -11.99 -6.68 -8.09
C GLN A 39 -11.89 -7.87 -9.05
N GLY A 40 -12.98 -8.20 -9.76
CA GLY A 40 -12.99 -9.18 -10.82
C GLY A 40 -13.47 -10.57 -10.41
N HIS A 41 -13.86 -10.79 -9.15
CA HIS A 41 -14.22 -12.10 -8.60
C HIS A 41 -15.66 -12.54 -8.91
N ASP A 42 -15.91 -13.85 -8.77
CA ASP A 42 -17.22 -14.48 -8.96
C ASP A 42 -17.95 -14.55 -7.61
N VAL A 43 -18.89 -13.64 -7.39
CA VAL A 43 -19.57 -13.49 -6.09
C VAL A 43 -21.01 -14.00 -6.14
N GLN A 44 -21.46 -14.67 -5.07
CA GLN A 44 -22.85 -15.03 -4.79
C GLN A 44 -23.25 -14.60 -3.37
N ILE A 45 -24.50 -14.16 -3.19
CA ILE A 45 -25.05 -13.73 -1.89
C ILE A 45 -26.17 -14.67 -1.44
N PHE A 46 -26.17 -15.03 -0.16
CA PHE A 46 -27.18 -15.86 0.50
C PHE A 46 -27.83 -15.08 1.64
N GLU A 47 -29.15 -14.88 1.55
CA GLU A 47 -29.94 -14.09 2.48
C GLU A 47 -31.11 -14.91 3.00
N GLN A 48 -31.28 -14.99 4.32
CA GLN A 48 -32.32 -15.80 4.95
C GLN A 48 -33.73 -15.24 4.75
N SER A 49 -33.88 -13.92 4.68
CA SER A 49 -35.17 -13.27 4.51
C SER A 49 -35.64 -13.33 3.06
N ARG A 50 -36.95 -13.16 2.86
CA ARG A 50 -37.54 -12.94 1.53
C ARG A 50 -37.42 -11.49 1.07
N LEU A 51 -36.87 -10.61 1.91
CA LEU A 51 -36.90 -9.14 1.75
C LEU A 51 -38.33 -8.61 1.46
N ALA A 52 -39.35 -9.27 2.04
CA ALA A 52 -40.76 -9.02 1.75
C ALA A 52 -41.39 -7.90 2.62
N VAL A 53 -40.69 -7.46 3.66
CA VAL A 53 -41.17 -6.43 4.60
C VAL A 53 -40.09 -5.38 4.76
N GLU A 54 -40.49 -4.12 4.59
CA GLU A 54 -39.64 -2.96 4.82
C GLU A 54 -39.33 -2.82 6.31
N THR A 55 -38.10 -3.10 6.71
CA THR A 55 -37.60 -2.72 8.04
C THR A 55 -37.18 -1.25 7.97
N GLY A 56 -38.13 -0.35 8.26
CA GLY A 56 -37.99 1.10 8.13
C GLY A 56 -37.07 1.76 9.15
N ALA A 57 -35.78 1.40 9.18
CA ALA A 57 -34.77 2.13 9.94
C ALA A 57 -34.02 3.11 9.03
N ALA A 58 -33.70 4.29 9.55
CA ALA A 58 -32.76 5.19 8.90
C ALA A 58 -31.32 4.94 9.35
N LEU A 59 -30.40 5.17 8.42
CA LEU A 59 -28.97 5.02 8.54
C LEU A 59 -28.27 6.36 8.40
N HIS A 60 -27.14 6.43 9.07
CA HIS A 60 -26.23 7.55 8.99
C HIS A 60 -24.99 7.15 8.16
N LEU A 61 -24.75 7.82 7.03
CA LEU A 61 -23.53 7.68 6.24
C LEU A 61 -22.61 8.87 6.51
N ALA A 62 -21.59 8.62 7.32
CA ALA A 62 -20.50 9.54 7.57
C ALA A 62 -19.48 9.55 6.41
N PRO A 63 -18.56 10.55 6.34
CA PRO A 63 -17.64 10.72 5.21
C PRO A 63 -16.76 9.50 4.89
N ASN A 64 -16.27 8.79 5.91
CA ASN A 64 -15.48 7.56 5.78
C ASN A 64 -16.21 6.48 4.96
N ALA A 65 -17.51 6.29 5.21
CA ALA A 65 -18.32 5.32 4.48
C ALA A 65 -18.81 5.86 3.13
N ASN A 66 -19.22 7.13 3.09
CA ASN A 66 -19.75 7.76 1.87
C ASN A 66 -18.68 7.86 0.77
N GLY A 67 -17.41 8.12 1.13
CA GLY A 67 -16.29 8.12 0.20
C GLY A 67 -16.09 6.77 -0.48
N ILE A 68 -16.17 5.67 0.30
CA ILE A 68 -16.08 4.30 -0.21
C ILE A 68 -17.25 3.98 -1.14
N LEU A 69 -18.49 4.29 -0.75
CA LEU A 69 -19.67 4.06 -1.59
C LEU A 69 -19.55 4.80 -2.93
N LYS A 70 -19.11 6.05 -2.92
CA LYS A 70 -18.84 6.82 -4.15
C LYS A 70 -17.76 6.18 -5.02
N ARG A 71 -16.66 5.68 -4.43
CA ARG A 71 -15.64 4.90 -5.15
C ARG A 71 -16.23 3.63 -5.79
N LEU A 72 -17.19 3.01 -5.12
CA LEU A 72 -17.96 1.88 -5.66
C LEU A 72 -19.07 2.32 -6.64
N GLY A 73 -19.17 3.59 -7.00
CA GLY A 73 -20.18 4.10 -7.94
C GLY A 73 -21.59 4.22 -7.36
N ILE A 74 -21.72 4.19 -6.02
CA ILE A 74 -22.99 4.33 -5.31
C ILE A 74 -23.06 5.75 -4.76
N ASP A 75 -23.96 6.55 -5.32
CA ASP A 75 -24.26 7.88 -4.80
C ASP A 75 -25.54 7.86 -3.97
N ALA A 76 -25.37 7.92 -2.66
CA ALA A 76 -26.45 7.95 -1.68
C ALA A 76 -27.54 9.00 -2.00
N GLN A 77 -27.18 10.15 -2.58
CA GLN A 77 -28.15 11.23 -2.87
C GLN A 77 -29.18 10.81 -3.92
N GLN A 78 -28.81 9.94 -4.86
CA GLN A 78 -29.72 9.43 -5.88
C GLN A 78 -30.84 8.55 -5.29
N PHE A 79 -30.65 8.08 -4.05
CA PHE A 79 -31.63 7.27 -3.34
C PHE A 79 -32.34 8.03 -2.21
N GLY A 80 -32.29 9.37 -2.25
CA GLY A 80 -33.04 10.22 -1.32
C GLY A 80 -32.31 10.48 0.00
N ALA A 81 -30.97 10.41 0.00
CA ALA A 81 -30.18 10.81 1.15
C ALA A 81 -30.29 12.32 1.38
N ASN A 82 -30.47 12.71 2.65
CA ASN A 82 -30.39 14.10 3.03
C ASN A 82 -28.98 14.46 3.47
N LEU A 83 -28.45 15.57 2.95
CA LEU A 83 -27.26 16.18 3.53
C LEU A 83 -27.60 16.65 4.95
N MET A 84 -26.73 16.34 5.91
CA MET A 84 -26.85 16.90 7.26
C MET A 84 -26.30 18.32 7.24
N GLU A 85 -27.18 19.30 7.42
CA GLU A 85 -26.83 20.72 7.38
C GLU A 85 -26.57 21.31 8.76
N ARG A 86 -27.12 20.67 9.81
CA ARG A 86 -27.09 21.20 11.17
C ARG A 86 -27.21 20.11 12.22
N VAL A 87 -26.57 20.31 13.37
CA VAL A 87 -26.76 19.49 14.57
C VAL A 87 -27.24 20.39 15.72
N ARG A 88 -28.37 20.03 16.31
CA ARG A 88 -28.94 20.67 17.49
C ARG A 88 -28.90 19.69 18.66
N VAL A 89 -28.23 20.08 19.74
CA VAL A 89 -28.16 19.28 20.97
C VAL A 89 -28.91 20.01 22.09
N MET A 90 -29.77 19.28 22.77
CA MET A 90 -30.59 19.77 23.87
C MET A 90 -30.33 18.91 25.10
N LEU A 91 -30.11 19.55 26.24
CA LEU A 91 -29.85 18.91 27.52
C LEU A 91 -31.01 19.21 28.46
N LEU A 92 -31.57 18.16 29.06
CA LEU A 92 -32.53 18.28 30.15
C LEU A 92 -31.77 18.43 31.47
N ILE A 93 -31.85 19.58 32.13
CA ILE A 93 -31.22 19.87 33.42
C ILE A 93 -32.30 20.41 34.35
N ASP A 94 -32.53 19.78 35.51
CA ASP A 94 -33.54 20.19 36.50
C ASP A 94 -34.92 20.52 35.90
N SER A 95 -35.40 19.65 35.00
CA SER A 95 -36.67 19.81 34.26
C SER A 95 -36.74 21.00 33.29
N HIS A 96 -35.60 21.66 33.01
CA HIS A 96 -35.47 22.74 32.03
C HIS A 96 -34.61 22.28 30.85
N THR A 97 -35.06 22.60 29.63
CA THR A 97 -34.31 22.26 28.41
C THR A 97 -33.32 23.38 28.08
N MET A 98 -32.02 23.10 28.22
CA MET A 98 -30.97 23.96 27.69
C MET A 98 -30.63 23.54 26.25
N SER A 99 -30.71 24.48 25.30
CA SER A 99 -30.40 24.20 23.89
C SER A 99 -29.07 24.83 23.50
N ASN A 100 -28.13 24.00 23.08
CA ASN A 100 -26.93 24.44 22.39
C ASN A 100 -27.05 24.06 20.92
N THR A 101 -27.10 25.07 20.05
CA THR A 101 -26.93 24.81 18.62
C THR A 101 -25.45 24.86 18.29
N LEU A 102 -24.87 23.74 17.88
CA LEU A 102 -23.59 23.73 17.17
C LEU A 102 -23.85 24.10 15.70
N ALA A 103 -23.84 25.40 15.40
CA ALA A 103 -24.10 25.89 14.05
C ALA A 103 -22.86 25.85 13.11
N SER A 104 -21.66 25.48 13.58
CA SER A 104 -20.44 25.76 12.79
C SER A 104 -19.21 24.89 13.04
N LEU A 105 -19.25 23.83 13.86
CA LEU A 105 -18.01 23.08 14.17
C LEU A 105 -17.55 22.10 13.09
N LEU A 106 -18.32 21.91 12.01
CA LEU A 106 -18.05 20.89 11.02
C LEU A 106 -18.25 21.48 9.62
N ASN A 107 -17.17 21.94 8.99
CA ASN A 107 -17.07 22.14 7.53
C ASN A 107 -17.20 20.76 6.83
N ILE A 108 -18.29 20.03 7.04
CA ILE A 108 -18.43 18.66 6.56
C ILE A 108 -19.62 18.52 5.63
N THR A 109 -19.32 18.81 4.38
CA THR A 109 -20.19 18.75 3.20
C THR A 109 -20.59 17.34 2.74
N LEU A 110 -20.50 16.31 3.59
CA LEU A 110 -20.55 14.89 3.15
C LEU A 110 -21.35 13.91 4.03
N TRP A 111 -22.15 14.42 4.98
CA TRP A 111 -22.97 13.58 5.87
C TRP A 111 -24.31 13.29 5.18
N ALA A 112 -24.53 12.06 4.76
CA ALA A 112 -25.75 11.66 4.08
C ALA A 112 -26.61 10.79 5.03
N LYS A 113 -27.88 11.17 5.25
CA LYS A 113 -28.82 10.37 6.04
C LYS A 113 -29.81 9.70 5.12
N LEU A 114 -29.82 8.37 5.14
CA LEU A 114 -30.62 7.54 4.24
C LEU A 114 -31.63 6.73 5.02
N ASN A 115 -32.76 6.40 4.41
CA ASN A 115 -33.52 5.23 4.87
C ASN A 115 -32.78 3.97 4.40
N GLU A 116 -32.66 2.93 5.23
CA GLU A 116 -32.03 1.64 4.89
C GLU A 116 -32.58 1.05 3.58
N ILE A 117 -33.85 1.30 3.31
CA ILE A 117 -34.62 0.95 2.11
C ILE A 117 -34.00 1.51 0.81
N SER A 118 -33.25 2.60 0.89
CA SER A 118 -32.66 3.29 -0.26
C SER A 118 -31.45 2.54 -0.84
N ILE A 119 -30.85 1.63 -0.06
CA ILE A 119 -29.68 0.82 -0.43
C ILE A 119 -30.09 -0.63 -0.73
N LEU A 120 -31.23 -1.08 -0.20
CA LEU A 120 -31.77 -2.40 -0.48
C LEU A 120 -32.36 -2.45 -1.91
N PRO A 121 -32.14 -3.53 -2.67
CA PRO A 121 -32.81 -3.73 -3.95
C PRO A 121 -34.30 -3.98 -3.73
N SER A 122 -35.10 -2.92 -3.54
CA SER A 122 -36.56 -3.06 -3.46
C SER A 122 -37.10 -3.49 -4.83
N LYS A 123 -37.86 -4.58 -4.86
CA LYS A 123 -38.55 -5.09 -6.06
C LYS A 123 -39.59 -4.12 -6.66
N THR A 124 -39.89 -3.01 -5.98
CA THR A 124 -41.01 -2.11 -6.29
C THR A 124 -40.63 -0.83 -7.04
N ARG A 125 -39.34 -0.59 -7.33
CA ARG A 125 -38.91 0.45 -8.27
C ARG A 125 -38.10 -0.20 -9.38
N GLY A 126 -38.76 -0.40 -10.52
CA GLY A 126 -38.21 -1.03 -11.73
C GLY A 126 -36.81 -0.53 -12.07
N GLY A 127 -35.82 -1.33 -11.70
CA GLY A 127 -34.42 -1.01 -11.85
C GLY A 127 -33.62 -2.14 -11.22
N SER A 128 -33.35 -3.17 -12.03
CA SER A 128 -32.15 -3.98 -11.86
C SER A 128 -30.99 -3.04 -11.53
N MET A 129 -30.59 -2.92 -10.27
CA MET A 129 -29.22 -2.52 -9.98
C MET A 129 -28.38 -3.74 -10.35
N ALA A 130 -28.13 -3.88 -11.66
CA ALA A 130 -26.85 -4.39 -12.12
C ALA A 130 -25.82 -3.67 -11.25
N ALA A 131 -25.14 -4.41 -10.38
CA ALA A 131 -24.19 -3.90 -9.42
C ALA A 131 -23.22 -2.93 -10.11
N THR A 132 -23.56 -1.64 -10.11
CA THR A 132 -22.73 -0.53 -10.56
C THR A 132 -22.03 -0.76 -11.92
N SER A 133 -22.77 -0.88 -13.03
CA SER A 133 -22.21 -1.15 -14.35
C SER A 133 -21.22 -0.06 -14.82
N THR A 134 -19.94 -0.29 -14.60
CA THR A 134 -18.89 0.06 -15.58
C THR A 134 -18.49 -1.14 -16.44
N ASP A 135 -18.86 -2.36 -16.03
CA ASP A 135 -18.61 -3.58 -16.80
C ASP A 135 -19.78 -3.88 -17.74
N ALA A 136 -19.76 -3.25 -18.92
CA ALA A 136 -20.60 -3.68 -20.02
C ALA A 136 -20.32 -5.17 -20.32
N GLY A 137 -21.26 -6.06 -19.97
CA GLY A 137 -21.25 -7.47 -20.37
C GLY A 137 -21.20 -8.55 -19.28
N ARG A 138 -21.14 -8.20 -17.98
CA ARG A 138 -21.22 -9.21 -16.89
C ARG A 138 -22.66 -9.36 -16.35
N GLU A 139 -23.05 -10.60 -16.04
CA GLU A 139 -24.33 -10.89 -15.39
C GLU A 139 -24.39 -10.31 -13.97
N ALA A 140 -25.61 -10.02 -13.49
CA ALA A 140 -25.84 -9.54 -12.13
C ALA A 140 -25.34 -10.55 -11.08
N ILE A 141 -24.93 -10.05 -9.90
CA ILE A 141 -24.52 -10.90 -8.77
C ILE A 141 -25.71 -11.80 -8.37
N PRO A 142 -25.57 -13.14 -8.37
CA PRO A 142 -26.63 -14.03 -7.89
C PRO A 142 -26.97 -13.71 -6.43
N PHE A 143 -28.24 -13.35 -6.19
CA PHE A 143 -28.76 -13.00 -4.89
C PHE A 143 -29.87 -13.99 -4.49
N ARG A 144 -29.55 -14.91 -3.57
CA ARG A 144 -30.44 -15.99 -3.14
C ARG A 144 -31.13 -15.61 -1.84
N THR A 145 -32.37 -15.12 -1.93
CA THR A 145 -33.27 -14.91 -0.78
C THR A 145 -33.81 -16.23 -0.24
N ALA A 146 -34.39 -16.22 0.97
CA ALA A 146 -34.93 -17.40 1.64
C ALA A 146 -33.91 -18.57 1.74
N SER A 147 -32.62 -18.23 1.79
CA SER A 147 -31.52 -19.18 1.81
C SER A 147 -30.78 -19.04 3.14
N ARG A 148 -31.37 -19.60 4.19
CA ARG A 148 -30.79 -19.55 5.53
C ARG A 148 -29.58 -20.48 5.61
N VAL A 149 -28.41 -19.92 5.88
CA VAL A 149 -27.19 -20.67 6.19
C VAL A 149 -27.24 -21.13 7.64
N VAL A 150 -26.96 -22.43 7.88
CA VAL A 150 -26.98 -23.04 9.22
C VAL A 150 -25.62 -23.60 9.65
N HIS A 151 -24.68 -23.74 8.71
CA HIS A 151 -23.33 -24.20 9.00
C HIS A 151 -22.34 -23.66 7.97
N VAL A 152 -21.10 -23.42 8.40
CA VAL A 152 -19.97 -23.03 7.54
C VAL A 152 -18.76 -23.88 7.91
N ASP A 153 -18.08 -24.42 6.91
CA ASP A 153 -16.75 -25.03 7.04
C ASP A 153 -15.69 -24.05 6.49
N PRO A 154 -14.89 -23.42 7.38
CA PRO A 154 -13.84 -22.47 6.98
C PRO A 154 -12.71 -23.10 6.17
N ALA A 155 -12.43 -24.40 6.34
CA ALA A 155 -11.30 -25.05 5.68
C ALA A 155 -11.58 -25.28 4.19
N SER A 156 -12.80 -25.72 3.87
CA SER A 156 -13.23 -26.00 2.50
C SER A 156 -13.97 -24.85 1.81
N ALA A 157 -14.21 -23.74 2.53
CA ALA A 157 -15.05 -22.62 2.09
C ALA A 157 -16.46 -23.08 1.64
N THR A 158 -17.08 -23.91 2.47
CA THR A 158 -18.41 -24.50 2.20
C THR A 158 -19.46 -23.95 3.15
N ILE A 159 -20.62 -23.54 2.62
CA ILE A 159 -21.81 -23.19 3.40
C ILE A 159 -22.88 -24.27 3.23
N THR A 160 -23.64 -24.54 4.29
CA THR A 160 -24.79 -25.44 4.27
C THR A 160 -26.06 -24.67 4.59
N LEU A 161 -27.07 -24.79 3.73
CA LEU A 161 -28.39 -24.20 3.94
C LEU A 161 -29.26 -25.08 4.86
N GLU A 162 -30.31 -24.50 5.41
CA GLU A 162 -31.29 -25.19 6.29
C GLU A 162 -31.96 -26.39 5.60
N ASP A 163 -32.10 -26.36 4.27
CA ASP A 163 -32.64 -27.46 3.46
C ASP A 163 -31.62 -28.59 3.17
N GLY A 164 -30.39 -28.45 3.66
CA GLY A 164 -29.28 -29.38 3.45
C GLY A 164 -28.46 -29.11 2.18
N THR A 165 -28.85 -28.17 1.32
CA THR A 165 -28.08 -27.81 0.12
C THR A 165 -26.73 -27.20 0.51
N GLN A 166 -25.67 -27.60 -0.18
CA GLN A 166 -24.33 -27.10 0.05
C GLN A 166 -23.81 -26.28 -1.13
N PHE A 167 -23.05 -25.23 -0.83
CA PHE A 167 -22.34 -24.43 -1.81
C PHE A 167 -20.87 -24.33 -1.39
N GLN A 168 -19.98 -24.59 -2.34
CA GLN A 168 -18.55 -24.50 -2.14
C GLN A 168 -17.96 -23.37 -2.99
N GLY A 169 -17.09 -22.56 -2.38
CA GLY A 169 -16.32 -21.51 -3.03
C GLY A 169 -14.84 -21.61 -2.70
N ASP A 170 -14.13 -20.52 -2.92
CA ASP A 170 -12.75 -20.31 -2.49
C ASP A 170 -12.68 -19.46 -1.21
N LEU A 171 -13.68 -18.61 -0.97
CA LEU A 171 -13.79 -17.72 0.18
C LEU A 171 -15.24 -17.65 0.66
N VAL A 172 -15.45 -17.66 1.97
CA VAL A 172 -16.73 -17.31 2.62
C VAL A 172 -16.58 -15.97 3.35
N VAL A 173 -17.54 -15.08 3.16
CA VAL A 173 -17.65 -13.80 3.87
C VAL A 173 -18.88 -13.84 4.77
N GLY A 174 -18.66 -13.89 6.07
CA GLY A 174 -19.67 -13.83 7.11
C GLY A 174 -20.13 -12.39 7.37
N ALA A 175 -21.33 -12.06 6.90
CA ALA A 175 -21.98 -10.76 7.05
C ALA A 175 -23.42 -10.92 7.60
N ASP A 176 -23.64 -11.96 8.41
CA ASP A 176 -24.94 -12.43 8.91
C ASP A 176 -25.38 -11.81 10.25
N GLY A 177 -24.72 -10.71 10.62
CA GLY A 177 -25.16 -9.81 11.68
C GLY A 177 -24.96 -10.33 13.11
N VAL A 178 -25.62 -9.68 14.08
CA VAL A 178 -25.38 -9.93 15.51
C VAL A 178 -25.66 -11.37 15.95
N HIS A 179 -26.55 -12.08 15.26
CA HIS A 179 -26.88 -13.50 15.51
C HIS A 179 -26.10 -14.47 14.63
N SER A 180 -24.91 -14.06 14.19
CA SER A 180 -24.07 -14.76 13.24
C SER A 180 -23.87 -16.25 13.57
N VAL A 181 -24.18 -17.08 12.58
CA VAL A 181 -23.80 -18.50 12.53
C VAL A 181 -22.36 -18.62 12.04
N THR A 182 -21.92 -17.74 11.14
CA THR A 182 -20.54 -17.77 10.63
C THR A 182 -19.50 -17.47 11.71
N ARG A 183 -19.81 -16.57 12.66
CA ARG A 183 -18.93 -16.23 13.79
C ARG A 183 -18.61 -17.46 14.65
N SER A 184 -19.57 -18.37 14.86
CA SER A 184 -19.34 -19.60 15.62
C SER A 184 -18.34 -20.56 14.98
N ALA A 185 -18.00 -20.38 13.69
CA ALA A 185 -17.00 -21.18 13.00
C ALA A 185 -15.56 -20.64 13.16
N ILE A 186 -15.37 -19.51 13.87
CA ILE A 186 -14.04 -18.94 14.14
C ILE A 186 -13.62 -19.23 15.59
N PRO A 187 -12.33 -19.51 15.86
CA PRO A 187 -11.80 -19.67 17.21
C PRO A 187 -12.14 -18.48 18.12
N GLY A 188 -12.78 -18.76 19.26
CA GLY A 188 -13.23 -17.70 20.18
C GLY A 188 -14.48 -16.94 19.73
N GLY A 189 -15.09 -17.28 18.59
CA GLY A 189 -16.29 -16.63 18.06
C GLY A 189 -17.61 -17.07 18.70
N ASN A 190 -17.60 -18.06 19.61
CA ASN A 190 -18.78 -18.49 20.38
C ASN A 190 -19.16 -17.51 21.50
N VAL A 191 -19.16 -16.21 21.18
CA VAL A 191 -19.62 -15.12 22.03
C VAL A 191 -21.05 -14.75 21.61
N LYS A 192 -21.91 -14.59 22.60
CA LYS A 192 -23.29 -14.13 22.42
C LYS A 192 -23.35 -12.65 22.75
N ALA A 193 -23.97 -11.87 21.87
CA ALA A 193 -24.31 -10.49 22.19
C ALA A 193 -25.37 -10.48 23.29
N SER A 194 -25.23 -9.56 24.25
CA SER A 194 -26.12 -9.41 25.40
C SER A 194 -26.65 -7.98 25.46
N CYS A 195 -27.82 -7.80 26.08
CA CYS A 195 -28.40 -6.48 26.24
C CYS A 195 -27.52 -5.62 27.15
N CYS A 196 -27.20 -4.39 26.74
CA CYS A 196 -26.40 -3.45 27.54
C CYS A 196 -27.23 -2.69 28.59
N GLY A 197 -28.42 -3.20 28.95
CA GLY A 197 -29.36 -2.55 29.87
C GLY A 197 -30.20 -1.42 29.26
N LYS A 198 -30.12 -1.22 27.93
CA LYS A 198 -30.90 -0.20 27.21
C LYS A 198 -31.70 -0.81 26.07
N SER A 199 -32.87 -0.23 25.81
CA SER A 199 -33.69 -0.49 24.63
C SER A 199 -33.86 0.80 23.82
N ALA A 200 -34.31 0.68 22.58
CA ALA A 200 -34.67 1.82 21.76
C ALA A 200 -36.02 1.62 21.09
N PHE A 201 -36.91 2.60 21.20
CA PHE A 201 -38.04 2.72 20.27
C PHE A 201 -37.56 3.37 18.97
N ARG A 202 -38.08 2.89 17.84
CA ARG A 202 -37.91 3.52 16.52
C ARG A 202 -39.21 3.47 15.75
N PHE A 203 -39.43 4.53 14.99
CA PHE A 203 -40.60 4.74 14.15
C PHE A 203 -40.35 5.91 13.20
N LEU A 204 -41.24 6.08 12.25
CA LEU A 204 -41.20 7.15 11.26
C LEU A 204 -42.44 8.03 11.40
N VAL A 205 -42.29 9.33 11.14
CA VAL A 205 -43.39 10.30 11.10
C VAL A 205 -43.30 11.09 9.80
N SER A 206 -44.45 11.39 9.17
CA SER A 206 -44.49 12.31 8.03
C SER A 206 -44.05 13.71 8.46
N LYS A 207 -43.08 14.30 7.76
CA LYS A 207 -42.64 15.67 8.08
C LYS A 207 -43.76 16.68 7.86
N ASP A 208 -44.59 16.48 6.83
CA ASP A 208 -45.71 17.37 6.54
C ASP A 208 -46.75 17.36 7.67
N ALA A 209 -47.00 16.19 8.27
CA ALA A 209 -47.89 16.09 9.43
C ALA A 209 -47.33 16.88 10.63
N ALA A 210 -46.02 16.78 10.88
CA ALA A 210 -45.35 17.51 11.95
C ALA A 210 -45.23 19.04 11.67
N LEU A 211 -45.23 19.46 10.40
CA LEU A 211 -45.24 20.89 10.02
C LEU A 211 -46.64 21.51 10.09
N GLY A 212 -47.69 20.70 9.99
CA GLY A 212 -49.08 21.15 10.05
C GLY A 212 -49.52 21.67 11.42
N ASP A 213 -48.76 21.37 12.48
CA ASP A 213 -49.02 21.85 13.84
C ASP A 213 -47.97 22.88 14.29
N PRO A 214 -48.36 24.09 14.73
CA PRO A 214 -47.42 25.16 15.08
C PRO A 214 -46.42 24.83 16.19
N GLU A 215 -46.79 23.96 17.15
CA GLU A 215 -45.91 23.60 18.27
C GLU A 215 -44.80 22.65 17.81
N THR A 216 -45.12 21.69 16.94
CA THR A 216 -44.14 20.73 16.41
C THR A 216 -43.36 21.28 15.22
N ALA A 217 -43.92 22.22 14.45
CA ALA A 217 -43.28 22.81 13.28
C ALA A 217 -41.92 23.42 13.61
N ALA A 218 -41.80 24.14 14.73
CA ALA A 218 -40.55 24.76 15.19
C ALA A 218 -39.42 23.74 15.46
N LEU A 219 -39.76 22.47 15.73
CA LEU A 219 -38.79 21.41 15.96
C LEU A 219 -38.23 20.82 14.67
N VAL A 220 -38.97 20.91 13.56
CA VAL A 220 -38.71 20.16 12.32
C VAL A 220 -38.61 21.03 11.05
N GLU A 221 -38.90 22.34 11.12
CA GLU A 221 -38.92 23.25 9.96
C GLU A 221 -37.61 23.28 9.16
N ARG A 222 -36.46 23.04 9.81
CA ARG A 222 -35.15 23.12 9.15
C ARG A 222 -34.85 21.84 8.36
N PRO A 223 -34.42 21.94 7.09
CA PRO A 223 -33.94 20.79 6.35
C PRO A 223 -32.63 20.26 6.95
N GLY A 224 -32.38 18.95 6.79
CA GLY A 224 -31.10 18.33 7.15
C GLY A 224 -30.71 18.37 8.64
N GLN A 225 -31.60 18.80 9.54
CA GLN A 225 -31.27 18.97 10.96
C GLN A 225 -31.28 17.64 11.73
N LEU A 226 -30.14 17.29 12.33
CA LEU A 226 -30.06 16.29 13.40
C LEU A 226 -30.40 16.97 14.72
N SER A 227 -31.42 16.48 15.42
CA SER A 227 -31.76 16.93 16.77
C SER A 227 -31.54 15.79 17.76
N ILE A 228 -30.82 16.08 18.84
CA ILE A 228 -30.59 15.13 19.94
C ILE A 228 -31.02 15.78 21.23
N TRP A 229 -31.91 15.13 21.97
CA TRP A 229 -32.25 15.49 23.35
C TRP A 229 -31.64 14.46 24.29
N TYR A 230 -30.88 14.93 25.28
CA TYR A 230 -30.33 14.11 26.35
C TYR A 230 -31.12 14.34 27.64
N GLY A 231 -31.64 13.27 28.21
CA GLY A 231 -31.94 13.16 29.63
C GLY A 231 -30.77 12.50 30.37
N THR A 232 -30.98 12.17 31.64
CA THR A 232 -29.97 11.52 32.50
C THR A 232 -29.60 10.12 32.01
N ASP A 233 -30.62 9.30 31.68
CA ASP A 233 -30.51 7.88 31.36
C ASP A 233 -31.17 7.50 30.01
N ARG A 234 -31.71 8.50 29.31
CA ARG A 234 -32.52 8.35 28.10
C ARG A 234 -32.25 9.46 27.09
N ARG A 235 -32.48 9.18 25.81
CA ARG A 235 -32.19 10.13 24.73
C ARG A 235 -33.13 10.00 23.56
N ILE A 236 -33.42 11.12 22.91
CA ILE A 236 -34.22 11.20 21.69
C ILE A 236 -33.30 11.64 20.57
N VAL A 237 -33.25 10.88 19.47
CA VAL A 237 -32.53 11.22 18.25
C VAL A 237 -33.53 11.35 17.12
N LEU A 238 -33.55 12.53 16.48
CA LEU A 238 -34.44 12.88 15.39
C LEU A 238 -33.65 13.39 14.20
N TYR A 239 -34.01 12.94 13.00
CA TYR A 239 -33.51 13.55 11.77
C TYR A 239 -34.39 13.23 10.57
N PRO A 240 -34.41 14.11 9.55
CA PRO A 240 -35.15 13.86 8.32
C PRO A 240 -34.41 12.88 7.39
N THR A 241 -35.16 12.04 6.69
CA THR A 241 -34.75 11.14 5.58
C THR A 241 -35.63 11.34 4.34
N SER A 242 -35.40 10.59 3.27
CA SER A 242 -36.19 10.59 2.02
C SER A 242 -36.45 11.99 1.46
N ASN A 243 -35.41 12.72 1.05
CA ASN A 243 -35.56 14.09 0.51
C ASN A 243 -36.31 15.04 1.45
N ASN A 244 -35.98 14.95 2.74
CA ASN A 244 -36.58 15.70 3.83
C ASN A 244 -38.09 15.48 4.06
N THR A 245 -38.73 14.42 3.55
CA THR A 245 -40.19 14.22 3.74
C THR A 245 -40.56 13.33 4.92
N VAL A 246 -39.63 12.51 5.41
CA VAL A 246 -39.88 11.56 6.51
C VAL A 246 -38.96 11.87 7.68
N LEU A 247 -39.48 11.81 8.91
CA LEU A 247 -38.73 12.00 10.14
C LEU A 247 -38.45 10.65 10.78
N ASN A 248 -37.18 10.33 11.01
CA ASN A 248 -36.75 9.14 11.74
C ASN A 248 -36.53 9.45 13.21
N PHE A 249 -37.10 8.61 14.08
CA PHE A 249 -36.96 8.69 15.53
C PHE A 249 -36.21 7.48 16.09
N VAL A 250 -35.28 7.74 17.01
CA VAL A 250 -34.65 6.72 17.87
C VAL A 250 -34.68 7.21 19.30
N LEU A 251 -35.44 6.53 20.14
CA LEU A 251 -35.70 6.89 21.54
C LEU A 251 -35.07 5.82 22.42
N ILE A 252 -33.92 6.10 23.03
CA ILE A 252 -33.20 5.14 23.88
C ILE A 252 -33.57 5.35 25.34
N HIS A 253 -33.82 4.27 26.07
CA HIS A 253 -34.27 4.25 27.47
C HIS A 253 -33.77 2.98 28.19
N PRO A 254 -33.82 2.93 29.54
CA PRO A 254 -33.57 1.71 30.30
C PRO A 254 -34.45 0.54 29.84
N GLU A 255 -33.84 -0.62 29.62
CA GLU A 255 -34.55 -1.78 29.04
C GLU A 255 -35.72 -2.24 29.93
N GLU A 256 -35.54 -2.23 31.25
CA GLU A 256 -36.51 -2.64 32.26
C GLU A 256 -37.85 -1.89 32.17
N GLU A 257 -37.86 -0.64 31.68
CA GLU A 257 -39.09 0.15 31.52
C GLU A 257 -39.98 -0.36 30.37
N SER A 258 -39.45 -1.24 29.51
CA SER A 258 -40.12 -1.83 28.35
C SER A 258 -40.07 -3.37 28.30
N ALA A 259 -39.45 -4.02 29.30
CA ALA A 259 -39.12 -5.44 29.26
C ALA A 259 -40.34 -6.38 29.33
N GLU A 260 -41.47 -5.96 29.92
CA GLU A 260 -42.68 -6.80 30.07
C GLU A 260 -43.35 -7.16 28.73
N GLU A 261 -43.08 -6.41 27.66
CA GLU A 261 -43.60 -6.69 26.31
C GLU A 261 -42.59 -7.49 25.45
N ALA A 262 -41.45 -7.91 26.03
CA ALA A 262 -40.29 -8.44 25.30
C ALA A 262 -40.12 -9.96 25.28
N ASP A 263 -40.90 -10.66 24.45
CA ASP A 263 -40.59 -12.04 23.99
C ASP A 263 -39.34 -12.07 23.07
N GLU A 264 -38.62 -13.19 22.96
CA GLU A 264 -37.25 -13.25 22.37
C GLU A 264 -37.13 -13.02 20.83
N SER A 265 -38.17 -12.50 20.15
CA SER A 265 -38.19 -12.32 18.69
C SER A 265 -37.89 -10.88 18.21
N TRP A 266 -37.23 -10.77 17.07
CA TRP A 266 -36.75 -9.52 16.46
C TRP A 266 -37.88 -8.52 16.14
N GLY A 267 -37.81 -7.30 16.69
CA GLY A 267 -38.63 -6.14 16.28
C GLY A 267 -40.10 -6.22 16.66
N GLN A 268 -40.41 -6.15 17.95
CA GLN A 268 -41.78 -6.22 18.46
C GLN A 268 -42.57 -4.94 18.29
N SER A 269 -43.89 -5.08 18.17
CA SER A 269 -44.84 -3.97 18.20
C SER A 269 -44.66 -3.22 19.52
N GLY A 270 -44.15 -2.00 19.46
CA GLY A 270 -44.00 -1.15 20.64
C GLY A 270 -45.33 -0.48 21.00
N ASN A 271 -45.53 -0.23 22.29
CA ASN A 271 -46.70 0.48 22.79
C ASN A 271 -46.48 1.99 22.81
N LEU A 272 -47.21 2.73 21.96
CA LEU A 272 -47.11 4.20 21.84
C LEU A 272 -47.37 4.92 23.17
N GLN A 273 -48.39 4.50 23.93
CA GLN A 273 -48.73 5.11 25.22
C GLN A 273 -47.62 4.88 26.24
N LYS A 274 -47.05 3.67 26.28
CA LYS A 274 -45.91 3.36 27.15
C LYS A 274 -44.68 4.20 26.79
N MET A 275 -44.39 4.34 25.50
CA MET A 275 -43.32 5.21 25.01
C MET A 275 -43.52 6.67 25.48
N LEU A 276 -44.73 7.22 25.34
CA LEU A 276 -45.03 8.58 25.84
C LEU A 276 -44.89 8.69 27.37
N GLN A 277 -45.24 7.64 28.12
CA GLN A 277 -45.04 7.60 29.57
C GLN A 277 -43.56 7.64 29.95
N ILE A 278 -42.72 6.82 29.29
CA ILE A 278 -41.28 6.76 29.49
C ILE A 278 -40.63 8.12 29.20
N PHE A 279 -41.07 8.82 28.16
CA PHE A 279 -40.49 10.12 27.78
C PHE A 279 -41.24 11.34 28.35
N SER A 280 -42.12 11.15 29.36
CA SER A 280 -43.00 12.20 29.91
C SER A 280 -42.29 13.41 30.54
N SER A 281 -41.01 13.29 30.88
CA SER A 281 -40.19 14.38 31.43
C SER A 281 -39.65 15.35 30.37
N PHE A 282 -39.78 15.05 29.08
CA PHE A 282 -39.33 15.92 27.99
C PHE A 282 -40.33 17.03 27.70
N ASP A 283 -39.87 18.05 26.97
CA ASP A 283 -40.65 19.22 26.59
C ASP A 283 -42.01 18.83 25.94
N PRO A 284 -43.14 19.49 26.31
CA PRO A 284 -44.46 19.18 25.77
C PRO A 284 -44.53 19.17 24.23
N ALA A 285 -43.80 20.04 23.54
CA ALA A 285 -43.77 20.07 22.08
C ALA A 285 -43.10 18.81 21.50
N VAL A 286 -42.08 18.27 22.19
CA VAL A 286 -41.44 17.00 21.80
C VAL A 286 -42.40 15.85 22.02
N LEU A 287 -43.08 15.78 23.16
CA LEU A 287 -44.08 14.73 23.43
C LEU A 287 -45.24 14.75 22.43
N LYS A 288 -45.70 15.95 22.03
CA LYS A 288 -46.70 16.13 20.97
C LYS A 288 -46.21 15.63 19.62
N LEU A 289 -44.93 15.82 19.30
CA LEU A 289 -44.33 15.28 18.09
C LEU A 289 -44.23 13.75 18.13
N LEU A 290 -43.87 13.18 19.29
CA LEU A 290 -43.80 11.72 19.48
C LEU A 290 -45.17 11.04 19.35
N SER A 291 -46.25 11.71 19.77
CA SER A 291 -47.61 11.15 19.70
C SER A 291 -48.18 11.09 18.27
N MET A 292 -47.52 11.71 17.29
CA MET A 292 -47.86 11.64 15.87
C MET A 292 -47.40 10.34 15.20
N ALA A 293 -46.67 9.47 15.91
CA ALA A 293 -46.28 8.17 15.40
C ALA A 293 -47.50 7.31 15.11
N ASP A 294 -47.49 6.60 13.97
CA ASP A 294 -48.47 5.54 13.72
C ASP A 294 -48.22 4.41 14.74
N PRO A 295 -49.19 4.06 15.61
CA PRO A 295 -49.03 2.98 16.58
C PRO A 295 -48.57 1.66 15.97
N GLN A 296 -48.96 1.37 14.72
CA GLN A 296 -48.55 0.14 14.02
C GLN A 296 -47.11 0.18 13.52
N SER A 297 -46.49 1.36 13.44
CA SER A 297 -45.10 1.57 13.02
C SER A 297 -44.11 1.54 14.19
N VAL A 298 -44.58 1.72 15.43
CA VAL A 298 -43.72 1.75 16.61
C VAL A 298 -43.16 0.37 16.87
N ARG A 299 -41.85 0.31 17.04
CA ARG A 299 -41.11 -0.91 17.33
C ARG A 299 -40.11 -0.65 18.44
N VAL A 300 -39.79 -1.66 19.24
CA VAL A 300 -38.80 -1.60 20.31
C VAL A 300 -37.73 -2.66 20.10
N TRP A 301 -36.47 -2.29 20.32
CA TRP A 301 -35.32 -3.18 20.16
C TRP A 301 -34.40 -3.09 21.36
N LYS A 302 -33.95 -4.25 21.86
CA LYS A 302 -32.86 -4.32 22.84
C LYS A 302 -31.55 -3.91 22.16
N LEU A 303 -30.75 -3.10 22.85
CA LEU A 303 -29.44 -2.71 22.37
C LEU A 303 -28.43 -3.76 22.80
N LEU A 304 -27.93 -4.50 21.82
CA LEU A 304 -27.01 -5.60 22.05
C LEU A 304 -25.56 -5.11 21.93
N ASP A 305 -24.75 -5.53 22.88
CA ASP A 305 -23.29 -5.36 22.88
C ASP A 305 -22.63 -6.74 22.92
N MET A 306 -21.39 -6.82 22.45
CA MET A 306 -20.63 -8.07 22.42
C MET A 306 -19.17 -7.78 22.71
N GLU A 307 -18.59 -8.58 23.61
CA GLU A 307 -17.16 -8.55 23.86
C GLU A 307 -16.36 -8.76 22.56
N GLU A 308 -15.19 -8.13 22.51
CA GLU A 308 -14.29 -8.22 21.37
C GLU A 308 -13.80 -9.66 21.18
N ILE A 309 -13.93 -10.18 19.95
CA ILE A 309 -13.42 -11.50 19.59
C ILE A 309 -11.96 -11.42 19.13
N PRO A 310 -11.13 -12.46 19.36
CA PRO A 310 -9.68 -12.37 19.15
C PRO A 310 -9.24 -12.17 17.68
N CYS A 311 -9.99 -12.71 16.73
CA CYS A 311 -9.75 -12.58 15.29
C CYS A 311 -11.08 -12.67 14.53
N TRP A 312 -11.08 -12.17 13.29
CA TRP A 312 -12.26 -12.18 12.42
C TRP A 312 -12.12 -13.12 11.24
N TYR A 313 -11.19 -14.07 11.30
CA TYR A 313 -10.97 -15.02 10.23
C TYR A 313 -10.56 -16.39 10.77
N GLU A 314 -10.81 -17.42 9.97
CA GLU A 314 -10.31 -18.78 10.15
C GLU A 314 -10.24 -19.43 8.77
N GLY A 315 -9.08 -20.00 8.39
CA GLY A 315 -8.91 -20.63 7.07
C GLY A 315 -9.32 -19.70 5.91
N ARG A 316 -10.45 -20.00 5.27
CA ARG A 316 -11.04 -19.27 4.13
C ARG A 316 -12.38 -18.61 4.49
N LEU A 317 -12.61 -18.31 5.77
CA LEU A 317 -13.75 -17.54 6.28
C LEU A 317 -13.26 -16.22 6.85
N ALA A 318 -13.92 -15.11 6.49
CA ALA A 318 -13.74 -13.80 7.12
C ALA A 318 -15.09 -13.23 7.59
N LEU A 319 -15.11 -12.54 8.73
CA LEU A 319 -16.27 -11.82 9.25
C LEU A 319 -16.16 -10.33 8.95
N LEU A 320 -17.32 -9.68 8.83
CA LEU A 320 -17.43 -8.22 8.76
C LEU A 320 -18.72 -7.71 9.41
N GLY A 321 -18.75 -6.42 9.71
CA GLY A 321 -19.90 -5.77 10.34
C GLY A 321 -20.31 -6.43 11.66
N ASP A 322 -21.61 -6.44 11.97
CA ASP A 322 -22.14 -6.95 13.24
C ASP A 322 -21.87 -8.46 13.48
N ALA A 323 -21.46 -9.21 12.46
CA ALA A 323 -20.99 -10.58 12.65
C ALA A 323 -19.65 -10.62 13.41
N ALA A 324 -18.80 -9.61 13.24
CA ALA A 324 -17.50 -9.49 13.91
C ALA A 324 -17.52 -8.49 15.08
N HIS A 325 -18.17 -7.33 14.91
CA HIS A 325 -18.13 -6.20 15.85
C HIS A 325 -19.48 -5.48 15.95
N PRO A 326 -20.51 -6.03 16.60
CA PRO A 326 -21.81 -5.36 16.70
C PRO A 326 -21.71 -4.01 17.42
N PHE A 327 -22.33 -2.97 16.84
CA PHE A 327 -22.28 -1.61 17.37
C PHE A 327 -23.54 -1.22 18.14
N LEU A 328 -23.35 -0.64 19.32
CA LEU A 328 -24.39 0.19 19.92
C LEU A 328 -24.68 1.41 19.02
N PRO A 329 -25.92 1.90 18.94
CA PRO A 329 -26.33 2.95 17.99
C PRO A 329 -25.91 4.36 18.45
N HIS A 330 -24.96 4.49 19.38
CA HIS A 330 -24.64 5.78 20.00
C HIS A 330 -23.86 6.73 19.08
N GLN A 331 -23.06 6.20 18.17
CA GLN A 331 -22.28 6.97 17.19
C GLN A 331 -22.78 6.84 15.73
N GLY A 332 -23.76 5.97 15.48
CA GLY A 332 -24.28 5.73 14.12
C GLY A 332 -23.20 5.25 13.14
N GLN A 333 -22.26 4.41 13.59
CA GLN A 333 -21.12 3.95 12.79
C GLN A 333 -21.13 2.47 12.39
N GLY A 334 -22.00 1.62 12.95
CA GLY A 334 -21.98 0.18 12.62
C GLY A 334 -22.00 -0.10 11.12
N ALA A 335 -22.93 0.51 10.39
CA ALA A 335 -23.00 0.41 8.93
C ALA A 335 -21.75 0.99 8.22
N GLY A 336 -21.22 2.11 8.72
CA GLY A 336 -20.04 2.75 8.12
C GLY A 336 -18.78 1.90 8.26
N VAL A 337 -18.57 1.30 9.43
CA VAL A 337 -17.46 0.38 9.70
C VAL A 337 -17.63 -0.91 8.91
N ALA A 338 -18.85 -1.45 8.76
CA ALA A 338 -19.10 -2.60 7.89
C ALA A 338 -18.78 -2.32 6.41
N ILE A 339 -18.99 -1.07 5.93
CA ILE A 339 -18.59 -0.63 4.59
C ILE A 339 -17.07 -0.54 4.47
N GLU A 340 -16.39 -0.03 5.50
CA GLU A 340 -14.92 -0.03 5.56
C GLU A 340 -14.35 -1.46 5.51
N ASP A 341 -14.92 -2.39 6.27
CA ASP A 341 -14.51 -3.80 6.26
C ASP A 341 -14.61 -4.41 4.86
N ALA A 342 -15.73 -4.21 4.19
CA ALA A 342 -15.95 -4.66 2.82
C ALA A 342 -14.92 -4.08 1.85
N ALA A 343 -14.57 -2.81 1.99
CA ALA A 343 -13.54 -2.16 1.17
C ALA A 343 -12.16 -2.74 1.43
N SER A 344 -11.79 -2.91 2.70
CA SER A 344 -10.50 -3.45 3.12
C SER A 344 -10.31 -4.89 2.63
N LEU A 345 -11.33 -5.73 2.78
CA LEU A 345 -11.35 -7.11 2.29
C LEU A 345 -11.16 -7.17 0.77
N ALA A 346 -11.86 -6.30 0.03
CA ALA A 346 -11.69 -6.21 -1.42
C ALA A 346 -10.29 -5.74 -1.81
N VAL A 347 -9.70 -4.79 -1.09
CA VAL A 347 -8.35 -4.31 -1.37
C VAL A 347 -7.32 -5.42 -1.20
N VAL A 348 -7.37 -6.18 -0.10
CA VAL A 348 -6.37 -7.24 0.15
C VAL A 348 -6.55 -8.48 -0.73
N LEU A 349 -7.66 -8.57 -1.47
CA LEU A 349 -7.97 -9.60 -2.46
C LEU A 349 -8.12 -8.99 -3.86
N PRO A 350 -7.03 -8.52 -4.51
CA PRO A 350 -7.10 -8.06 -5.89
C PRO A 350 -7.29 -9.22 -6.88
N PHE A 351 -7.62 -8.89 -8.12
CA PHE A 351 -7.63 -9.89 -9.21
C PHE A 351 -6.28 -10.63 -9.29
N GLY A 352 -6.34 -11.96 -9.41
CA GLY A 352 -5.15 -12.80 -9.46
C GLY A 352 -4.63 -13.31 -8.11
N THR A 353 -5.27 -12.95 -6.98
CA THR A 353 -5.02 -13.63 -5.69
C THR A 353 -5.27 -15.13 -5.84
N THR A 354 -4.30 -15.94 -5.41
CA THR A 354 -4.45 -17.40 -5.44
C THR A 354 -5.15 -17.89 -4.17
N VAL A 355 -5.75 -19.08 -4.27
CA VAL A 355 -6.49 -19.70 -3.15
C VAL A 355 -5.58 -19.95 -1.94
N GLU A 356 -4.30 -20.22 -2.19
CA GLU A 356 -3.27 -20.48 -1.18
C GLU A 356 -2.89 -19.21 -0.42
N GLU A 357 -3.01 -18.03 -1.05
CA GLU A 357 -2.74 -16.76 -0.38
C GLU A 357 -3.86 -16.33 0.57
N ILE A 358 -5.09 -16.83 0.40
CA ILE A 358 -6.28 -16.37 1.12
C ILE A 358 -6.05 -16.28 2.64
N PRO A 359 -5.55 -17.31 3.35
CA PRO A 359 -5.38 -17.22 4.81
C PRO A 359 -4.48 -16.04 5.25
N GLU A 360 -3.38 -15.79 4.54
CA GLU A 360 -2.48 -14.67 4.83
C GLU A 360 -3.09 -13.32 4.45
N ARG A 361 -3.93 -13.26 3.41
CA ARG A 361 -4.70 -12.06 3.06
C ARG A 361 -5.75 -11.72 4.10
N LEU A 362 -6.43 -12.74 4.65
CA LEU A 362 -7.41 -12.56 5.70
C LEU A 362 -6.77 -12.14 7.02
N GLN A 363 -5.57 -12.65 7.33
CA GLN A 363 -4.77 -12.14 8.43
C GLN A 363 -4.43 -10.65 8.23
N LEU A 364 -4.00 -10.24 7.03
CA LEU A 364 -3.74 -8.83 6.74
C LEU A 364 -5.01 -7.97 6.90
N TYR A 365 -6.17 -8.45 6.45
CA TYR A 365 -7.45 -7.78 6.66
C TYR A 365 -7.76 -7.59 8.14
N ASP A 366 -7.60 -8.63 8.95
CA ASP A 366 -7.78 -8.59 10.41
C ASP A 366 -6.83 -7.57 11.06
N GLU A 367 -5.53 -7.61 10.73
CA GLU A 367 -4.52 -6.65 11.22
C GLU A 367 -4.84 -5.18 10.86
N ILE A 368 -5.55 -4.95 9.75
CA ILE A 368 -5.95 -3.61 9.32
C ILE A 368 -7.20 -3.15 10.08
N ARG A 369 -8.17 -4.04 10.24
CA ARG A 369 -9.53 -3.68 10.66
C ARG A 369 -9.79 -3.83 12.14
N HIS A 370 -9.19 -4.82 12.78
CA HIS A 370 -9.50 -5.24 14.14
C HIS A 370 -9.37 -4.08 15.13
N GLU A 371 -8.17 -3.50 15.25
CA GLU A 371 -7.93 -2.34 16.13
C GLU A 371 -8.87 -1.17 15.81
N ARG A 372 -9.12 -0.91 14.53
CA ARG A 372 -9.92 0.24 14.09
C ARG A 372 -11.39 0.09 14.47
N ALA A 373 -12.02 -1.04 14.17
CA ALA A 373 -13.42 -1.23 14.53
C ALA A 373 -13.57 -1.29 16.06
N SER A 374 -12.71 -2.01 16.77
CA SER A 374 -12.74 -2.10 18.23
C SER A 374 -12.63 -0.73 18.90
N ARG A 375 -11.75 0.14 18.40
CA ARG A 375 -11.62 1.52 18.89
C ARG A 375 -12.88 2.34 18.66
N ILE A 376 -13.49 2.27 17.47
CA ILE A 376 -14.74 2.99 17.16
C ILE A 376 -15.91 2.41 17.99
N GLN A 377 -15.96 1.09 18.20
CA GLN A 377 -16.94 0.41 19.05
C GLN A 377 -16.84 0.92 20.49
N GLN A 378 -15.63 1.06 21.01
CA GLN A 378 -15.39 1.59 22.35
C GLN A 378 -15.85 3.05 22.49
N TYR A 379 -15.65 3.90 21.47
CA TYR A 379 -16.25 5.25 21.47
C TYR A 379 -17.78 5.20 21.51
N SER A 380 -18.40 4.20 20.87
CA SER A 380 -19.85 4.01 20.94
C SER A 380 -20.32 3.59 22.33
N ARG A 381 -19.59 2.70 23.01
CA ARG A 381 -19.85 2.32 24.41
C ARG A 381 -19.74 3.50 25.36
N LEU A 382 -18.68 4.30 25.23
CA LEU A 382 -18.48 5.50 26.06
C LEU A 382 -19.61 6.52 25.85
N ALA A 383 -20.04 6.72 24.60
CA ALA A 383 -21.16 7.61 24.28
C ALA A 383 -22.54 7.07 24.70
N GLY A 384 -22.63 5.79 25.05
CA GLY A 384 -23.85 5.14 25.53
C GLY A 384 -24.04 5.18 27.05
N ARG A 385 -23.03 5.62 27.80
CA ARG A 385 -23.13 5.72 29.27
C ARG A 385 -24.10 6.81 29.68
N ASP A 386 -24.76 6.57 30.81
CA ASP A 386 -25.65 7.56 31.44
C ASP A 386 -24.85 8.80 31.85
N ARG A 387 -25.52 9.95 31.77
CA ARG A 387 -24.88 11.24 32.04
C ARG A 387 -24.81 11.45 33.54
N VAL A 388 -23.59 11.59 34.06
CA VAL A 388 -23.32 11.96 35.46
C VAL A 388 -22.65 13.32 35.48
N ASP A 389 -23.20 14.26 36.25
CA ASP A 389 -22.63 15.60 36.35
C ASP A 389 -21.19 15.56 36.89
N GLY A 390 -20.29 16.27 36.21
CA GLY A 390 -18.86 16.31 36.55
C GLY A 390 -18.01 15.14 36.02
N GLN A 391 -18.60 14.16 35.33
CA GLN A 391 -17.81 13.16 34.59
C GLN A 391 -17.46 13.64 33.19
N GLU A 392 -16.23 13.31 32.74
CA GLU A 392 -15.83 13.54 31.35
C GLU A 392 -16.70 12.72 30.39
N THR A 393 -17.29 13.40 29.43
CA THR A 393 -17.97 12.80 28.28
C THR A 393 -16.96 12.25 27.28
N ALA A 394 -17.38 11.33 26.40
CA ALA A 394 -16.53 10.82 25.32
C ALA A 394 -15.86 11.96 24.51
N ASP A 395 -14.57 11.82 24.19
CA ASP A 395 -13.82 12.77 23.35
C ASP A 395 -14.33 12.74 21.91
N MET A 396 -15.35 13.56 21.66
CA MET A 396 -16.00 13.66 20.36
C MET A 396 -15.08 14.29 19.30
N TYR A 397 -14.11 15.12 19.70
CA TYR A 397 -13.16 15.72 18.76
C TYR A 397 -12.14 14.68 18.27
N GLY A 398 -11.54 13.93 19.21
CA GLY A 398 -10.66 12.80 18.88
C GLY A 398 -11.36 11.73 18.05
N PHE A 399 -12.61 11.37 18.39
CA PHE A 399 -13.43 10.46 17.60
C PHE A 399 -13.62 10.96 16.16
N THR A 400 -14.04 12.22 15.98
CA THR A 400 -14.31 12.80 14.65
C THR A 400 -13.05 12.80 13.78
N ASN A 401 -11.90 13.18 14.35
CA ASN A 401 -10.61 13.18 13.64
C ASN A 401 -10.14 11.77 13.27
N TYR A 402 -10.26 10.82 14.20
CA TYR A 402 -9.86 9.43 13.95
C TYR A 402 -10.76 8.73 12.94
N ASN A 403 -12.06 9.01 12.98
CA ASN A 403 -13.06 8.27 12.22
C ASN A 403 -13.32 8.89 10.84
N PHE A 404 -13.82 10.14 10.79
CA PHE A 404 -14.38 10.70 9.55
C PHE A 404 -13.33 11.19 8.54
N GLY A 405 -12.08 11.41 8.98
CA GLY A 405 -10.97 11.78 8.11
C GLY A 405 -10.25 10.59 7.46
N HIS A 406 -10.72 9.36 7.69
CA HIS A 406 -10.06 8.13 7.25
C HIS A 406 -10.66 7.57 5.97
N ASP A 407 -9.82 7.23 5.00
CA ASP A 407 -10.19 6.46 3.80
C ASP A 407 -9.60 5.05 3.94
N GLU A 408 -10.46 4.07 4.19
CA GLU A 408 -10.04 2.69 4.41
C GLU A 408 -9.45 2.05 3.14
N TRP A 409 -9.93 2.42 1.96
CA TRP A 409 -9.40 1.86 0.71
C TRP A 409 -7.93 2.24 0.53
N ASP A 410 -7.60 3.51 0.77
CA ASP A 410 -6.24 4.02 0.65
C ASP A 410 -5.32 3.45 1.75
N ASN A 411 -5.82 3.35 2.99
CA ASN A 411 -5.13 2.72 4.10
C ASN A 411 -4.79 1.25 3.79
N SER A 412 -5.77 0.43 3.41
CA SER A 412 -5.55 -0.98 3.06
C SER A 412 -4.65 -1.14 1.85
N THR A 413 -4.72 -0.22 0.88
CA THR A 413 -3.86 -0.26 -0.31
C THR A 413 -2.39 -0.10 0.09
N GLN A 414 -2.10 0.82 1.02
CA GLN A 414 -0.75 1.00 1.54
C GLN A 414 -0.27 -0.20 2.35
N ARG A 415 -1.13 -0.76 3.22
CA ARG A 415 -0.83 -1.96 4.01
C ARG A 415 -0.57 -3.18 3.13
N LEU A 416 -1.31 -3.32 2.04
CA LEU A 416 -1.08 -4.33 1.00
C LEU A 416 0.28 -4.15 0.32
N ARG A 417 0.68 -2.93 -0.04
CA ARG A 417 2.02 -2.67 -0.61
C ARG A 417 3.13 -3.09 0.36
N GLU A 418 3.02 -2.72 1.63
CA GLU A 418 3.99 -3.09 2.66
C GLU A 418 4.07 -4.60 2.87
N TRP A 419 2.92 -5.28 2.88
CA TRP A 419 2.84 -6.74 2.90
C TRP A 419 3.54 -7.35 1.70
N THR A 420 3.33 -6.82 0.48
CA THR A 420 4.00 -7.28 -0.73
C THR A 420 5.51 -7.03 -0.66
N TRP A 421 5.95 -5.87 -0.20
CA TRP A 421 7.37 -5.53 -0.09
C TRP A 421 8.12 -6.44 0.89
N LYS A 422 7.49 -6.83 2.01
CA LYS A 422 8.08 -7.78 2.97
C LYS A 422 8.34 -9.17 2.40
N ARG A 423 7.64 -9.55 1.32
CA ARG A 423 7.78 -10.84 0.63
C ARG A 423 8.82 -10.82 -0.48
N ILE A 424 9.30 -9.65 -0.89
CA ILE A 424 10.36 -9.54 -1.88
C ILE A 424 11.65 -10.08 -1.21
N PRO A 425 12.30 -11.11 -1.77
CA PRO A 425 13.55 -11.62 -1.21
C PRO A 425 14.67 -10.60 -1.41
N ASN A 426 15.42 -10.30 -0.34
CA ASN A 426 16.61 -9.43 -0.36
C ASN A 426 16.44 -8.12 -1.17
N PRO A 427 15.44 -7.28 -0.85
CA PRO A 427 15.11 -6.10 -1.63
C PRO A 427 16.20 -5.01 -1.51
N TYR A 428 16.50 -4.35 -2.62
CA TYR A 428 17.35 -3.16 -2.66
C TYR A 428 16.49 -1.94 -2.39
N TRP A 429 16.66 -1.37 -1.20
CA TRP A 429 16.02 -0.11 -0.83
C TRP A 429 16.93 1.05 -1.25
N ARG A 430 16.36 1.97 -2.02
CA ARG A 430 17.00 3.22 -2.45
C ARG A 430 16.04 4.37 -2.23
N MET A 431 16.58 5.58 -2.03
CA MET A 431 15.73 6.76 -1.89
C MET A 431 15.02 7.07 -3.21
N PRO A 432 13.75 7.51 -3.20
CA PRO A 432 12.85 7.66 -2.04
C PRO A 432 12.16 6.35 -1.62
N ILE A 433 12.30 5.96 -0.34
CA ILE A 433 11.77 4.68 0.19
C ILE A 433 10.24 4.62 0.29
N ALA A 434 9.54 5.75 0.19
CA ALA A 434 8.08 5.80 0.26
C ALA A 434 7.39 5.01 -0.88
N PHE A 435 8.12 4.69 -1.94
CA PHE A 435 7.60 3.98 -3.11
C PHE A 435 7.98 2.49 -3.14
N GLY A 436 8.58 1.99 -2.07
CA GLY A 436 9.02 0.60 -1.97
C GLY A 436 10.44 0.36 -2.47
N PRO A 437 10.86 -0.92 -2.55
CA PRO A 437 12.18 -1.29 -3.03
C PRO A 437 12.34 -1.00 -4.53
N MET A 438 13.54 -0.61 -4.93
CA MET A 438 13.79 -0.05 -6.26
C MET A 438 14.45 -1.08 -7.18
N PRO A 439 13.82 -1.44 -8.33
CA PRO A 439 14.42 -2.35 -9.30
C PRO A 439 15.63 -1.70 -9.98
N GLY A 440 16.58 -2.51 -10.45
CA GLY A 440 17.83 -1.99 -11.02
C GLY A 440 18.60 -3.04 -11.82
N PRO A 441 19.91 -2.81 -12.01
CA PRO A 441 20.78 -3.70 -12.77
C PRO A 441 20.85 -5.12 -12.20
N ARG A 442 20.72 -5.27 -10.87
CA ARG A 442 20.90 -6.55 -10.16
C ARG A 442 19.62 -7.33 -9.96
N GLN A 443 18.48 -6.66 -9.84
CA GLN A 443 17.19 -7.34 -9.65
C GLN A 443 16.00 -6.59 -10.24
N ASN A 444 14.93 -7.31 -10.53
CA ASN A 444 13.65 -6.75 -10.95
C ASN A 444 12.77 -6.34 -9.73
N HIS A 445 11.55 -5.89 -10.00
CA HIS A 445 10.63 -5.41 -8.96
C HIS A 445 10.08 -6.52 -8.03
N LEU A 446 10.35 -7.79 -8.35
CA LEU A 446 9.98 -8.96 -7.55
C LEU A 446 11.18 -9.51 -6.75
N GLY A 447 12.32 -8.82 -6.76
CA GLY A 447 13.54 -9.27 -6.11
C GLY A 447 14.27 -10.41 -6.84
N ILE A 448 13.88 -10.69 -8.09
CA ILE A 448 14.51 -11.73 -8.89
C ILE A 448 15.76 -11.14 -9.57
N PRO A 449 16.94 -11.79 -9.47
CA PRO A 449 18.14 -11.36 -10.14
C PRO A 449 17.96 -11.22 -11.66
N ARG A 450 18.59 -10.21 -12.27
CA ARG A 450 18.52 -9.98 -13.73
C ARG A 450 19.42 -10.95 -14.48
N ASP A 451 19.04 -11.35 -15.69
CA ASP A 451 19.86 -12.21 -16.55
C ASP A 451 20.63 -11.39 -17.59
N GLY A 452 21.91 -11.14 -17.29
CA GLY A 452 22.84 -10.44 -18.18
C GLY A 452 23.37 -11.29 -19.35
N THR A 453 23.04 -12.58 -19.46
CA THR A 453 23.71 -13.54 -20.38
C THR A 453 23.60 -13.13 -21.84
N LYS A 454 22.45 -12.55 -22.22
CA LYS A 454 22.19 -12.07 -23.60
C LYS A 454 22.51 -10.58 -23.79
N SER A 455 22.90 -9.88 -22.73
CA SER A 455 23.39 -8.51 -22.82
C SER A 455 24.73 -8.52 -23.55
N THR A 456 25.00 -7.48 -24.34
CA THR A 456 26.23 -7.39 -25.14
C THR A 456 27.11 -6.25 -24.66
N PHE A 457 28.42 -6.43 -24.78
CA PHE A 457 29.39 -5.38 -24.49
C PHE A 457 30.33 -5.13 -25.66
N THR A 458 30.87 -3.90 -25.73
CA THR A 458 32.02 -3.53 -26.55
C THR A 458 32.97 -2.71 -25.70
N THR A 459 34.15 -3.25 -25.39
CA THR A 459 35.14 -2.62 -24.51
C THR A 459 36.37 -2.21 -25.32
N ALA A 460 36.68 -0.92 -25.37
CA ALA A 460 37.93 -0.39 -25.92
C ALA A 460 38.84 0.06 -24.79
N SER A 461 40.06 -0.48 -24.72
CA SER A 461 41.02 -0.16 -23.65
C SER A 461 42.39 0.24 -24.20
N ILE A 462 42.98 1.28 -23.60
CA ILE A 462 44.36 1.72 -23.85
C ILE A 462 45.14 1.52 -22.54
N LYS A 463 46.05 0.55 -22.52
CA LYS A 463 46.99 0.32 -21.41
C LYS A 463 48.26 1.10 -21.66
N PHE A 464 48.74 1.80 -20.64
CA PHE A 464 49.93 2.62 -20.73
C PHE A 464 50.78 2.51 -19.47
N LYS A 465 52.08 2.71 -19.65
CA LYS A 465 53.09 2.79 -18.61
C LYS A 465 53.22 4.23 -18.16
N THR A 466 53.19 4.47 -16.86
CA THR A 466 53.21 5.81 -16.27
C THR A 466 53.92 5.82 -14.91
N SER A 467 53.99 6.98 -14.28
CA SER A 467 54.59 7.18 -12.95
C SER A 467 53.80 6.43 -11.87
N ARG A 468 54.45 5.50 -11.17
CA ARG A 468 53.84 4.83 -10.01
C ARG A 468 53.44 5.83 -8.93
N THR A 469 54.28 6.85 -8.69
CA THR A 469 54.01 7.86 -7.66
C THR A 469 52.78 8.69 -7.97
N VAL A 470 52.58 9.10 -9.23
CA VAL A 470 51.36 9.85 -9.62
C VAL A 470 50.12 8.99 -9.43
N LEU A 471 50.16 7.71 -9.83
CA LEU A 471 49.06 6.76 -9.59
C LEU A 471 48.82 6.49 -8.11
N GLN A 472 49.87 6.40 -7.29
CA GLN A 472 49.77 6.23 -5.84
C GLN A 472 49.03 7.39 -5.18
N ASN A 473 49.20 8.61 -5.70
CA ASN A 473 48.50 9.80 -5.21
C ASN A 473 47.00 9.80 -5.54
N LEU A 474 46.52 8.84 -6.33
CA LEU A 474 45.08 8.61 -6.57
C LEU A 474 44.45 7.65 -5.57
N PHE A 475 45.24 6.98 -4.71
CA PHE A 475 44.69 6.17 -3.62
C PHE A 475 43.91 7.04 -2.62
N PRO A 476 42.98 6.45 -1.84
CA PRO A 476 42.14 7.21 -0.92
C PRO A 476 42.98 8.01 0.09
N PRO A 477 42.89 9.36 0.12
CA PRO A 477 43.83 10.20 0.85
C PRO A 477 43.83 9.90 2.35
N GLY A 478 45.00 9.60 2.92
CA GLY A 478 45.15 9.32 4.36
C GLY A 478 44.61 7.96 4.82
N ARG A 479 44.14 7.10 3.92
CA ARG A 479 43.69 5.75 4.25
C ARG A 479 44.84 4.76 4.09
N ARG A 480 44.97 3.85 5.06
CA ARG A 480 46.00 2.81 5.07
C ARG A 480 45.54 1.59 4.26
N GLY A 481 46.45 0.64 4.05
CA GLY A 481 46.17 -0.63 3.36
C GLY A 481 46.56 -0.63 1.88
N TRP A 482 46.50 0.52 1.21
CA TRP A 482 46.78 0.65 -0.22
C TRP A 482 48.28 0.69 -0.55
N ARG A 483 48.74 -0.20 -1.42
CA ARG A 483 50.11 -0.18 -1.97
C ARG A 483 50.15 -0.81 -3.36
N PHE A 484 51.27 -0.64 -4.06
CA PHE A 484 51.57 -1.46 -5.25
C PHE A 484 52.20 -2.78 -4.83
N SER A 485 51.96 -3.84 -5.61
CA SER A 485 52.57 -5.16 -5.40
C SER A 485 54.07 -5.16 -5.72
N ALA A 486 54.51 -4.30 -6.63
CA ALA A 486 55.90 -4.17 -7.07
C ALA A 486 56.56 -2.86 -6.57
N PRO A 487 57.86 -2.88 -6.23
CA PRO A 487 58.59 -1.70 -5.73
C PRO A 487 59.08 -0.73 -6.82
N ASP A 488 58.68 -0.91 -8.08
CA ASP A 488 59.15 -0.13 -9.24
C ASP A 488 58.82 1.37 -9.17
N THR A 489 59.49 2.20 -9.95
CA THR A 489 59.13 3.65 -10.10
C THR A 489 58.04 3.89 -11.16
N VAL A 490 57.74 2.86 -11.94
CA VAL A 490 56.74 2.85 -13.02
C VAL A 490 55.66 1.83 -12.71
N ALA A 491 54.44 2.11 -13.16
CA ALA A 491 53.31 1.20 -13.05
C ALA A 491 52.44 1.29 -14.31
N TYR A 492 51.45 0.40 -14.40
CA TYR A 492 50.52 0.35 -15.52
C TYR A 492 49.14 0.84 -15.11
N ALA A 493 48.50 1.58 -16.00
CA ALA A 493 47.09 1.93 -15.90
C ALA A 493 46.41 1.77 -17.25
N SER A 494 45.09 1.64 -17.25
CA SER A 494 44.28 1.60 -18.45
C SER A 494 43.12 2.57 -18.39
N PHE A 495 42.88 3.28 -19.49
CA PHE A 495 41.56 3.83 -19.76
C PHE A 495 40.75 2.76 -20.49
N SER A 496 39.61 2.37 -19.93
CA SER A 496 38.73 1.34 -20.50
C SER A 496 37.32 1.88 -20.65
N GLN A 497 36.86 1.98 -21.89
CA GLN A 497 35.52 2.40 -22.25
C GLN A 497 34.69 1.19 -22.65
N THR A 498 33.52 1.03 -22.06
CA THR A 498 32.59 -0.05 -22.40
C THR A 498 31.25 0.51 -22.86
N THR A 499 30.76 -0.02 -23.97
CA THR A 499 29.37 0.12 -24.42
C THR A 499 28.61 -1.11 -24.00
N LEU A 500 27.55 -0.93 -23.23
CA LEU A 500 26.62 -1.98 -22.84
C LEU A 500 25.34 -1.83 -23.65
N ASN A 501 24.75 -2.95 -24.06
CA ASN A 501 23.53 -2.96 -24.86
C ASN A 501 22.68 -4.20 -24.55
N LYS A 502 21.39 -4.16 -24.91
CA LYS A 502 20.38 -5.18 -24.56
C LYS A 502 20.20 -5.35 -23.05
N MET A 503 20.27 -4.25 -22.29
CA MET A 503 20.10 -4.26 -20.84
C MET A 503 18.62 -4.41 -20.49
N GLU A 504 18.22 -5.56 -19.94
CA GLU A 504 16.83 -5.86 -19.57
C GLU A 504 16.21 -4.76 -18.68
N TRP A 505 16.97 -4.29 -17.70
CA TRP A 505 16.55 -3.26 -16.74
C TRP A 505 16.40 -1.85 -17.36
N LEU A 506 16.87 -1.65 -18.59
CA LEU A 506 16.67 -0.44 -19.40
C LEU A 506 15.74 -0.70 -20.60
N GLY A 507 14.88 -1.73 -20.53
CA GLY A 507 13.96 -2.09 -21.61
C GLY A 507 14.67 -2.53 -22.90
N GLY A 508 15.87 -3.12 -22.78
CA GLY A 508 16.68 -3.57 -23.92
C GLY A 508 17.61 -2.50 -24.49
N SER A 509 17.63 -1.29 -23.93
CA SER A 509 18.56 -0.23 -24.33
C SER A 509 19.97 -0.44 -23.76
N GLY A 510 20.87 0.51 -24.04
CA GLY A 510 22.27 0.47 -23.64
C GLY A 510 22.79 1.79 -23.07
N TYR A 511 24.03 1.78 -22.58
CA TYR A 511 24.73 2.96 -22.10
C TYR A 511 26.24 2.80 -22.21
N HIS A 512 26.97 3.88 -21.96
CA HIS A 512 28.42 3.91 -22.08
C HIS A 512 29.06 4.27 -20.75
N HIS A 513 30.21 3.69 -20.47
CA HIS A 513 31.06 4.11 -19.37
C HIS A 513 32.53 4.10 -19.76
N ILE A 514 33.37 4.87 -19.06
CA ILE A 514 34.82 4.88 -19.20
C ILE A 514 35.48 5.07 -17.84
N GLY A 515 36.41 4.18 -17.48
CA GLY A 515 37.10 4.22 -16.19
C GLY A 515 38.62 4.27 -16.35
N LEU A 516 39.29 4.80 -15.33
CA LEU A 516 40.72 4.63 -15.12
C LEU A 516 40.93 3.42 -14.20
N TYR A 517 41.71 2.45 -14.63
CA TYR A 517 42.07 1.26 -13.85
C TYR A 517 43.57 1.28 -13.56
N VAL A 518 43.94 1.23 -12.29
CA VAL A 518 45.33 1.20 -11.82
C VAL A 518 45.70 -0.23 -11.49
N HIS A 519 46.63 -0.82 -12.24
CA HIS A 519 46.95 -2.24 -12.16
C HIS A 519 48.02 -2.55 -11.10
N GLY A 520 48.03 -3.81 -10.61
CA GLY A 520 49.03 -4.27 -9.65
C GLY A 520 48.92 -3.62 -8.28
N VAL A 521 47.69 -3.36 -7.81
CA VAL A 521 47.41 -2.78 -6.50
C VAL A 521 47.11 -3.88 -5.49
N GLU A 522 47.62 -3.69 -4.28
CA GLU A 522 47.32 -4.51 -3.11
C GLU A 522 46.57 -3.69 -2.07
N TYR A 523 45.57 -4.30 -1.44
CA TYR A 523 44.98 -3.84 -0.19
C TYR A 523 45.37 -4.80 0.94
N VAL A 524 46.11 -4.29 1.92
CA VAL A 524 46.50 -5.02 3.13
C VAL A 524 45.45 -4.78 4.21
N LYS A 525 44.73 -5.85 4.57
CA LYS A 525 43.74 -5.86 5.65
C LYS A 525 44.38 -5.62 7.01
N LYS A 526 43.56 -5.28 8.01
CA LYS A 526 44.02 -5.14 9.41
C LYS A 526 44.69 -6.39 9.98
N ASP A 527 44.28 -7.58 9.54
CA ASP A 527 44.86 -8.86 9.96
C ASP A 527 46.15 -9.24 9.21
N GLY A 528 46.58 -8.43 8.24
CA GLY A 528 47.75 -8.66 7.39
C GLY A 528 47.47 -9.44 6.11
N THR A 529 46.25 -9.94 5.90
CA THR A 529 45.84 -10.58 4.65
C THR A 529 45.87 -9.58 3.50
N VAL A 530 46.29 -10.03 2.31
CA VAL A 530 46.45 -9.17 1.13
C VAL A 530 45.41 -9.53 0.08
N ILE A 531 44.67 -8.53 -0.42
CA ILE A 531 43.83 -8.64 -1.62
C ILE A 531 44.55 -7.94 -2.77
N ARG A 532 44.55 -8.56 -3.95
CA ARG A 532 45.21 -8.03 -5.15
C ARG A 532 44.18 -7.71 -6.23
N GLY A 533 44.41 -6.64 -6.98
CA GLY A 533 43.56 -6.34 -8.13
C GLY A 533 43.84 -4.99 -8.76
N SER A 534 42.95 -4.61 -9.66
CA SER A 534 42.93 -3.28 -10.26
C SER A 534 42.20 -2.30 -9.36
N TYR A 535 42.83 -1.20 -8.96
CA TYR A 535 42.13 -0.12 -8.27
C TYR A 535 41.42 0.79 -9.27
N LEU A 536 40.13 1.02 -9.03
CA LEU A 536 39.27 1.92 -9.81
C LEU A 536 39.07 3.23 -9.03
N PRO A 537 39.94 4.25 -9.23
CA PRO A 537 39.77 5.57 -8.61
C PRO A 537 38.57 6.35 -9.16
N ILE A 538 38.21 6.14 -10.43
CA ILE A 538 37.11 6.86 -11.07
C ILE A 538 36.51 6.06 -12.22
N LEU A 539 35.18 6.06 -12.29
CA LEU A 539 34.38 5.54 -13.40
C LEU A 539 33.41 6.61 -13.88
N PHE A 540 33.43 6.97 -15.15
CA PHE A 540 32.45 7.88 -15.72
C PHE A 540 31.37 7.10 -16.46
N GLU A 541 30.10 7.50 -16.35
CA GLU A 541 28.98 6.88 -17.04
C GLU A 541 28.08 7.90 -17.72
N SER A 542 27.42 7.47 -18.80
CA SER A 542 26.58 8.33 -19.63
C SER A 542 25.12 8.43 -19.19
N LEU A 543 24.72 7.71 -18.12
CA LEU A 543 23.36 7.71 -17.58
C LEU A 543 23.39 7.84 -16.05
N THR A 544 22.34 8.42 -15.48
CA THR A 544 22.22 8.66 -14.03
C THR A 544 21.88 7.38 -13.24
N ASP A 545 21.02 6.52 -13.76
CA ASP A 545 20.59 5.28 -13.10
C ASP A 545 21.73 4.33 -12.70
N PRO A 546 22.69 4.01 -13.58
CA PRO A 546 23.81 3.15 -13.21
C PRO A 546 24.84 3.85 -12.29
N ILE A 547 24.86 5.21 -12.28
CA ILE A 547 25.64 6.01 -11.32
C ILE A 547 25.06 5.88 -9.92
N VAL A 548 23.76 6.12 -9.76
CA VAL A 548 23.08 6.09 -8.45
C VAL A 548 23.16 4.69 -7.84
N SER A 549 22.72 3.68 -8.59
CA SER A 549 22.80 2.28 -8.14
C SER A 549 24.24 1.83 -7.86
N GLY A 550 25.21 2.20 -8.69
CA GLY A 550 26.60 1.81 -8.47
C GLY A 550 27.25 2.48 -7.26
N ARG A 551 26.89 3.72 -6.94
CA ARG A 551 27.41 4.41 -5.74
C ARG A 551 26.80 3.86 -4.46
N GLU A 552 25.49 3.67 -4.44
CA GLU A 552 24.76 3.25 -3.24
C GLU A 552 24.98 1.76 -2.94
N GLU A 553 24.88 0.91 -3.96
CA GLU A 553 24.91 -0.56 -3.81
C GLU A 553 26.35 -1.12 -3.87
N LEU A 554 27.22 -0.59 -4.75
CA LEU A 554 28.60 -1.11 -4.92
C LEU A 554 29.67 -0.26 -4.24
N GLY A 555 29.39 0.99 -3.91
CA GLY A 555 30.41 1.94 -3.47
C GLY A 555 31.40 2.35 -4.57
N ALA A 556 31.04 2.17 -5.85
CA ALA A 556 31.90 2.54 -6.97
C ALA A 556 31.97 4.07 -7.16
N PRO A 557 33.16 4.65 -7.44
CA PRO A 557 33.34 6.10 -7.60
C PRO A 557 32.86 6.57 -8.98
N LYS A 558 31.54 6.59 -9.19
CA LYS A 558 30.94 6.89 -10.49
C LYS A 558 30.70 8.38 -10.67
N LEU A 559 30.95 8.98 -11.83
CA LEU A 559 30.55 10.36 -12.16
C LEU A 559 29.87 10.42 -13.53
N TYR A 560 29.07 11.45 -13.77
CA TYR A 560 28.46 11.63 -15.09
C TYR A 560 29.44 12.24 -16.08
N THR A 561 29.49 11.73 -17.31
CA THR A 561 30.09 12.38 -18.48
C THR A 561 29.35 11.92 -19.74
N SER A 562 29.23 12.76 -20.76
CA SER A 562 28.89 12.26 -22.10
C SER A 562 30.04 11.42 -22.63
N VAL A 563 29.73 10.31 -23.29
CA VAL A 563 30.72 9.40 -23.91
C VAL A 563 30.27 9.13 -25.33
N ASP A 564 30.91 9.79 -26.30
CA ASP A 564 30.61 9.65 -27.72
C ASP A 564 31.58 8.67 -28.36
N ILE A 565 31.05 7.72 -29.13
CA ILE A 565 31.82 6.62 -29.70
C ILE A 565 31.71 6.63 -31.22
N TYR A 566 32.86 6.58 -31.89
CA TYR A 566 32.97 6.54 -33.33
C TYR A 566 33.77 5.29 -33.73
N ARG A 567 33.06 4.21 -34.07
CA ARG A 567 33.64 2.95 -34.57
C ARG A 567 33.74 2.97 -36.09
N ARG A 568 34.92 2.63 -36.61
CA ARG A 568 35.19 2.27 -38.02
C ARG A 568 35.93 0.93 -38.05
N ALA A 569 36.09 0.34 -39.24
CA ALA A 569 36.70 -0.98 -39.39
C ALA A 569 38.07 -1.11 -38.69
N LYS A 570 38.96 -0.12 -38.90
CA LYS A 570 40.33 -0.12 -38.36
C LYS A 570 40.57 0.92 -37.26
N SER A 571 39.56 1.65 -36.82
CA SER A 571 39.74 2.67 -35.77
C SER A 571 38.58 2.72 -34.79
N TYR A 572 38.89 3.15 -33.57
CA TYR A 572 37.94 3.36 -32.49
C TYR A 572 38.26 4.70 -31.83
N ARG A 573 37.31 5.64 -31.84
CA ARG A 573 37.48 6.96 -31.22
C ARG A 573 36.44 7.18 -30.15
N ILE A 574 36.88 7.68 -29.00
CA ILE A 574 36.04 8.04 -27.86
C ILE A 574 36.23 9.53 -27.59
N ARG A 575 35.13 10.23 -27.33
CA ARG A 575 35.15 11.61 -26.81
C ARG A 575 34.36 11.69 -25.52
N THR A 576 34.89 12.38 -24.53
CA THR A 576 34.21 12.62 -23.26
C THR A 576 34.00 14.10 -23.02
N GLY A 577 32.86 14.44 -22.42
CA GLY A 577 32.53 15.83 -22.12
C GLY A 577 31.44 16.00 -21.07
N TRP A 578 31.21 17.25 -20.71
CA TRP A 578 30.13 17.67 -19.81
C TRP A 578 29.50 18.95 -20.36
N GLN A 579 28.21 18.90 -20.67
CA GLN A 579 27.47 20.03 -21.26
C GLN A 579 28.16 20.68 -22.49
N GLY A 580 28.79 19.86 -23.33
CA GLY A 580 29.52 20.31 -24.53
C GLY A 580 30.98 20.71 -24.29
N ALA A 581 31.41 20.88 -23.03
CA ALA A 581 32.81 21.05 -22.69
C ALA A 581 33.53 19.69 -22.78
N LEU A 582 34.39 19.54 -23.79
CA LEU A 582 35.09 18.30 -24.08
C LEU A 582 36.40 18.25 -23.31
N TRP A 583 36.63 17.17 -22.58
CA TRP A 583 37.82 17.01 -21.77
C TRP A 583 38.68 15.81 -22.15
N GLY A 584 38.14 14.82 -22.88
CA GLY A 584 38.89 13.62 -23.21
C GLY A 584 38.73 13.20 -24.66
N HIS A 585 39.85 12.85 -25.27
CA HIS A 585 39.94 12.34 -26.64
C HIS A 585 40.79 11.07 -26.62
N PHE A 586 40.21 9.93 -27.01
CA PHE A 586 40.91 8.65 -27.06
C PHE A 586 40.80 8.09 -28.47
N LEU A 587 41.91 7.55 -28.98
CA LEU A 587 42.00 7.07 -30.35
C LEU A 587 42.81 5.78 -30.39
N LEU A 588 42.20 4.73 -30.97
CA LEU A 588 42.86 3.51 -31.39
C LEU A 588 42.80 3.46 -32.91
N GLU A 589 43.93 3.24 -33.56
CA GLU A 589 44.08 3.15 -35.01
C GLU A 589 44.63 1.79 -35.40
N ASP A 590 44.66 1.47 -36.70
CA ASP A 590 45.27 0.25 -37.23
C ASP A 590 44.83 -1.04 -36.52
N LEU A 591 43.57 -1.10 -36.10
CA LEU A 591 43.01 -2.26 -35.40
C LEU A 591 43.02 -3.49 -36.31
N VAL A 592 43.63 -4.57 -35.82
CA VAL A 592 43.71 -5.88 -36.48
C VAL A 592 42.96 -6.90 -35.63
N GLU A 593 42.05 -7.65 -36.26
CA GLU A 593 41.33 -8.72 -35.59
C GLU A 593 42.28 -9.89 -35.29
N VAL A 594 42.20 -10.42 -34.07
CA VAL A 594 42.98 -11.56 -33.60
C VAL A 594 42.04 -12.62 -33.03
N ASP A 595 42.50 -13.87 -33.01
CA ASP A 595 41.75 -14.95 -32.37
C ASP A 595 41.60 -14.65 -30.86
N PRO A 596 40.37 -14.57 -30.32
CA PRO A 596 40.13 -14.36 -28.89
C PRO A 596 40.89 -15.34 -27.99
N ALA A 597 41.10 -16.59 -28.41
CA ALA A 597 41.83 -17.59 -27.63
C ALA A 597 43.35 -17.31 -27.55
N SER A 598 43.88 -16.53 -28.49
CA SER A 598 45.29 -16.14 -28.57
C SER A 598 45.61 -14.82 -27.85
N ALA A 599 44.59 -14.07 -27.42
CA ALA A 599 44.76 -12.78 -26.76
C ALA A 599 45.02 -12.95 -25.25
N PRO A 600 46.17 -12.50 -24.71
CA PRO A 600 46.45 -12.60 -23.28
C PRO A 600 45.50 -11.72 -22.43
N GLY A 601 45.13 -12.19 -21.23
CA GLY A 601 44.50 -11.37 -20.17
C GLY A 601 42.97 -11.43 -20.03
N GLY A 602 42.26 -12.34 -20.72
CA GLY A 602 40.80 -12.46 -20.56
C GLY A 602 40.02 -11.17 -20.89
N PHE A 603 38.78 -11.06 -20.41
CA PHE A 603 37.90 -9.91 -20.71
C PHE A 603 38.46 -8.56 -20.20
N SER A 604 39.07 -8.54 -19.01
CA SER A 604 39.69 -7.33 -18.42
C SER A 604 41.09 -7.01 -18.97
N GLY A 605 41.76 -7.97 -19.61
CA GLY A 605 43.07 -7.80 -20.27
C GLY A 605 44.27 -8.01 -19.38
N GLU A 606 44.05 -8.42 -18.12
CA GLU A 606 45.08 -8.58 -17.11
C GLU A 606 44.88 -9.88 -16.32
N ALA A 607 45.94 -10.32 -15.64
CA ALA A 607 45.88 -11.38 -14.62
C ALA A 607 45.44 -10.86 -13.24
N ASP A 608 44.66 -9.77 -13.20
CA ASP A 608 44.15 -9.19 -11.95
C ASP A 608 43.02 -10.05 -11.38
N GLU A 609 42.97 -10.20 -10.04
CA GLU A 609 41.98 -11.06 -9.37
C GLU A 609 40.58 -10.41 -9.28
N GLY A 610 40.50 -9.09 -9.44
CA GLY A 610 39.24 -8.32 -9.34
C GLY A 610 39.44 -6.80 -9.36
N ILE A 611 38.36 -6.07 -9.02
CA ILE A 611 38.33 -4.60 -8.93
C ILE A 611 38.27 -4.16 -7.48
N LEU A 612 39.20 -3.29 -7.08
CA LEU A 612 39.21 -2.59 -5.80
C LEU A 612 38.57 -1.20 -5.94
N VAL A 613 37.67 -0.85 -5.02
CA VAL A 613 37.08 0.50 -4.89
C VAL A 613 37.14 0.97 -3.44
N HIS A 614 36.92 2.27 -3.23
CA HIS A 614 36.79 2.86 -1.89
C HIS A 614 35.46 3.59 -1.78
N LYS A 615 34.53 3.07 -0.96
CA LYS A 615 33.23 3.67 -0.71
C LYS A 615 33.39 4.82 0.28
N TYR A 616 32.76 5.95 -0.03
CA TYR A 616 32.62 7.08 0.88
C TYR A 616 31.25 7.75 0.67
N LEU A 617 30.37 7.67 1.67
CA LEU A 617 29.11 8.39 1.70
C LEU A 617 29.14 9.44 2.82
N PRO A 618 28.90 10.73 2.53
CA PRO A 618 28.94 11.77 3.56
C PRO A 618 27.69 11.74 4.46
N GLN A 619 27.84 12.14 5.72
CA GLN A 619 26.72 12.45 6.60
C GLN A 619 25.99 13.72 6.15
N THR A 620 24.66 13.69 6.20
CA THR A 620 23.82 14.85 5.88
C THR A 620 23.96 15.97 6.91
N GLY A 621 24.02 17.21 6.44
CA GLY A 621 23.94 18.42 7.28
C GLY A 621 25.23 19.24 7.36
N ARG A 622 25.08 20.56 7.55
CA ARG A 622 26.19 21.53 7.56
C ARG A 622 27.29 21.22 8.58
N LEU A 623 26.90 20.72 9.76
CA LEU A 623 27.83 20.38 10.86
C LEU A 623 28.59 19.06 10.62
N ASN A 624 28.20 18.31 9.59
CA ASN A 624 28.74 16.98 9.28
C ASN A 624 29.61 16.98 8.01
N LYS A 625 29.98 18.15 7.49
CA LYS A 625 31.00 18.25 6.44
C LYS A 625 32.25 17.47 6.84
N ASN A 626 32.82 16.71 5.90
CA ASN A 626 33.98 15.82 6.08
C ASN A 626 33.75 14.62 7.02
N LYS A 627 32.52 14.31 7.42
CA LYS A 627 32.20 13.08 8.17
C LYS A 627 31.51 12.08 7.26
N ALA A 628 32.00 10.84 7.25
CA ALA A 628 31.35 9.75 6.52
C ALA A 628 30.18 9.18 7.34
N ALA A 629 29.07 8.88 6.67
CA ALA A 629 28.03 8.00 7.18
C ALA A 629 28.43 6.53 6.97
N GLU A 630 29.12 6.24 5.86
CA GLU A 630 29.64 4.92 5.51
C GLU A 630 30.97 5.08 4.75
N GLU A 631 32.00 4.33 5.14
CA GLU A 631 33.32 4.38 4.50
C GLU A 631 34.08 3.05 4.67
N TYR A 632 34.52 2.45 3.56
CA TYR A 632 35.37 1.25 3.54
C TYR A 632 35.93 0.96 2.15
N ALA A 633 36.97 0.14 2.08
CA ALA A 633 37.42 -0.47 0.84
C ALA A 633 36.51 -1.66 0.48
N ALA A 634 36.21 -1.82 -0.80
CA ALA A 634 35.40 -2.93 -1.33
C ALA A 634 36.10 -3.60 -2.52
N PHE A 635 35.78 -4.87 -2.74
CA PHE A 635 36.40 -5.70 -3.76
C PHE A 635 35.35 -6.54 -4.50
N ASP A 636 35.44 -6.56 -5.82
CA ASP A 636 34.65 -7.42 -6.71
C ASP A 636 35.59 -8.41 -7.42
N PRO A 637 35.56 -9.71 -7.06
CA PRO A 637 36.43 -10.72 -7.67
C PRO A 637 35.92 -11.16 -9.04
N PHE A 638 36.78 -11.17 -10.05
CA PHE A 638 36.41 -11.62 -11.40
C PHE A 638 36.02 -13.11 -11.45
N SER A 639 36.50 -13.91 -10.51
CA SER A 639 36.13 -15.33 -10.40
C SER A 639 34.66 -15.57 -10.05
N GLU A 640 33.95 -14.53 -9.57
CA GLU A 640 32.53 -14.61 -9.20
C GLU A 640 31.64 -13.79 -10.13
N ALA A 641 32.13 -13.40 -11.31
CA ALA A 641 31.33 -12.64 -12.28
C ALA A 641 30.11 -13.45 -12.77
N VAL A 642 28.92 -12.85 -12.66
CA VAL A 642 27.66 -13.45 -13.12
C VAL A 642 26.92 -12.50 -14.06
N PRO A 643 26.63 -12.90 -15.31
CA PRO A 643 27.24 -14.04 -16.02
C PRO A 643 28.73 -13.82 -16.27
N ILE A 644 29.44 -14.90 -16.58
CA ILE A 644 30.84 -14.82 -17.04
C ILE A 644 30.86 -14.15 -18.42
N PRO A 645 31.62 -13.06 -18.61
CA PRO A 645 31.77 -12.42 -19.92
C PRO A 645 32.32 -13.40 -20.96
N ASN A 646 31.73 -13.37 -22.15
CA ASN A 646 32.11 -14.20 -23.27
C ASN A 646 32.57 -13.33 -24.46
N PRO A 647 33.87 -12.99 -24.55
CA PRO A 647 34.45 -12.33 -25.70
C PRO A 647 34.23 -13.12 -26.99
N ARG A 648 33.69 -12.46 -28.00
CA ARG A 648 33.42 -13.04 -29.33
C ARG A 648 34.43 -12.57 -30.38
N LYS A 649 34.82 -11.30 -30.31
CA LYS A 649 35.78 -10.70 -31.24
C LYS A 649 36.75 -9.82 -30.50
N VAL A 650 38.01 -9.87 -30.90
CA VAL A 650 39.10 -9.09 -30.32
C VAL A 650 39.87 -8.42 -31.44
N TRP A 651 40.09 -7.12 -31.32
CA TRP A 651 41.02 -6.38 -32.13
C TRP A 651 42.14 -5.84 -31.25
N THR A 652 43.36 -5.86 -31.76
CA THR A 652 44.54 -5.29 -31.09
C THR A 652 45.16 -4.21 -31.97
N SER A 653 45.90 -3.31 -31.33
CA SER A 653 46.68 -2.28 -31.99
C SER A 653 47.89 -1.88 -31.14
N SER A 654 48.96 -1.49 -31.81
CA SER A 654 50.12 -0.79 -31.23
C SER A 654 50.03 0.73 -31.38
N LYS A 655 49.05 1.24 -32.15
CA LYS A 655 48.85 2.66 -32.42
C LYS A 655 47.60 3.16 -31.70
N ALA A 656 47.80 3.64 -30.48
CA ALA A 656 46.76 4.30 -29.71
C ALA A 656 47.29 5.55 -29.01
N SER A 657 46.40 6.47 -28.69
CA SER A 657 46.71 7.70 -27.97
C SER A 657 45.50 8.19 -27.20
N PHE A 658 45.75 9.02 -26.20
CA PHE A 658 44.71 9.80 -25.56
C PHE A 658 45.23 11.19 -25.18
N GLN A 659 44.33 12.14 -25.13
CA GLN A 659 44.57 13.51 -24.69
C GLN A 659 43.49 13.89 -23.68
N ILE A 660 43.92 14.42 -22.55
CA ILE A 660 43.05 14.96 -21.51
C ILE A 660 43.24 16.48 -21.49
N ASP A 661 42.19 17.22 -21.80
CA ASP A 661 42.13 18.66 -21.61
C ASP A 661 41.51 18.93 -20.23
N PRO A 662 42.28 19.46 -19.26
CA PRO A 662 41.78 19.69 -17.91
C PRO A 662 40.65 20.73 -17.86
N LEU A 663 40.59 21.62 -18.87
CA LEU A 663 39.78 22.83 -18.85
C LEU A 663 40.02 23.64 -17.55
N ASP A 664 39.26 24.70 -17.32
CA ASP A 664 39.30 25.44 -16.05
C ASP A 664 38.02 25.25 -15.22
N TRP A 665 37.99 25.90 -14.05
CA TRP A 665 36.84 25.86 -13.14
C TRP A 665 35.58 26.54 -13.71
N GLU A 666 35.69 27.40 -14.72
CA GLU A 666 34.54 28.03 -15.38
C GLU A 666 33.92 27.09 -16.41
N GLN A 667 34.77 26.42 -17.20
CA GLN A 667 34.36 25.50 -18.25
C GLN A 667 33.92 24.13 -17.71
N LEU A 668 34.49 23.68 -16.59
CA LEU A 668 34.24 22.36 -16.02
C LEU A 668 34.09 22.39 -14.47
N PRO A 669 33.14 23.17 -13.92
CA PRO A 669 33.09 23.50 -12.49
C PRO A 669 32.95 22.30 -11.55
N THR A 670 32.27 21.24 -12.00
CA THR A 670 31.98 20.05 -11.17
C THR A 670 32.97 18.90 -11.38
N LEU A 671 33.82 18.95 -12.42
CA LEU A 671 34.75 17.87 -12.75
C LEU A 671 36.20 18.32 -12.90
N HIS A 672 36.51 19.63 -12.95
CA HIS A 672 37.88 20.13 -13.15
C HIS A 672 38.87 19.52 -12.16
N HIS A 673 38.52 19.44 -10.87
CA HIS A 673 39.37 18.81 -9.85
C HIS A 673 39.67 17.32 -10.09
N VAL A 674 38.85 16.61 -10.87
CA VAL A 674 39.11 15.23 -11.29
C VAL A 674 39.93 15.23 -12.56
N ILE A 675 39.50 15.98 -13.58
CA ILE A 675 40.11 15.95 -14.91
C ILE A 675 41.52 16.55 -14.89
N SER A 676 41.76 17.63 -14.14
CA SER A 676 43.10 18.20 -13.98
C SER A 676 44.09 17.20 -13.38
N ARG A 677 43.64 16.38 -12.43
CA ARG A 677 44.43 15.29 -11.84
C ARG A 677 44.69 14.16 -12.83
N LEU A 678 43.74 13.86 -13.72
CA LEU A 678 43.96 12.89 -14.80
C LEU A 678 44.94 13.41 -15.86
N ALA A 679 44.93 14.71 -16.15
CA ALA A 679 45.85 15.35 -17.11
C ALA A 679 47.32 15.35 -16.64
N GLU A 680 47.57 15.19 -15.34
CA GLU A 680 48.92 15.10 -14.78
C GLU A 680 49.64 13.77 -15.10
N LEU A 681 48.94 12.75 -15.62
CA LEU A 681 49.50 11.43 -15.88
C LEU A 681 50.54 11.47 -17.01
N PRO A 682 51.85 11.29 -16.73
CA PRO A 682 52.83 11.22 -17.80
C PRO A 682 52.72 9.88 -18.52
N VAL A 683 52.55 9.87 -19.83
CA VAL A 683 52.52 8.64 -20.63
C VAL A 683 53.93 8.33 -21.11
N TYR A 684 54.55 7.29 -20.56
CA TYR A 684 55.88 6.86 -20.97
C TYR A 684 55.83 5.93 -22.19
N GLU A 685 54.81 5.08 -22.25
CA GLU A 685 54.67 4.06 -23.30
C GLU A 685 53.21 3.60 -23.37
N ILE A 686 52.71 3.35 -24.58
CA ILE A 686 51.46 2.63 -24.79
C ILE A 686 51.80 1.14 -24.84
N ALA A 687 51.44 0.41 -23.78
CA ALA A 687 51.79 -1.00 -23.62
C ALA A 687 50.89 -1.91 -24.46
N SER A 688 49.59 -1.60 -24.55
CA SER A 688 48.66 -2.32 -25.42
C SER A 688 47.40 -1.50 -25.68
N ALA A 689 46.76 -1.73 -26.83
CA ALA A 689 45.45 -1.21 -27.12
C ALA A 689 44.57 -2.30 -27.74
N ARG A 690 43.31 -2.37 -27.33
CA ARG A 690 42.39 -3.42 -27.79
C ARG A 690 40.93 -2.98 -27.80
N VAL A 691 40.15 -3.64 -28.65
CA VAL A 691 38.69 -3.58 -28.66
C VAL A 691 38.18 -5.01 -28.52
N VAL A 692 37.26 -5.24 -27.58
CA VAL A 692 36.67 -6.56 -27.31
C VAL A 692 35.16 -6.45 -27.42
N GLU A 693 34.55 -7.25 -28.28
CA GLU A 693 33.10 -7.36 -28.41
C GLU A 693 32.64 -8.73 -27.92
N GLY A 694 31.55 -8.77 -27.16
CA GLY A 694 31.06 -10.02 -26.60
C GLY A 694 29.67 -9.97 -25.99
N GLU A 695 29.31 -11.07 -25.33
CA GLU A 695 28.04 -11.31 -24.66
C GLU A 695 28.27 -11.67 -23.19
N GLY A 696 27.24 -11.51 -22.35
CA GLY A 696 27.34 -11.72 -20.92
C GLY A 696 27.91 -10.49 -20.22
N VAL A 697 27.01 -9.64 -19.71
CA VAL A 697 27.39 -8.44 -18.95
C VAL A 697 27.23 -8.73 -17.46
N PRO A 698 28.32 -8.76 -16.67
CA PRO A 698 28.24 -8.96 -15.23
C PRO A 698 27.47 -7.82 -14.56
N ASP A 699 26.66 -8.15 -13.56
CA ASP A 699 25.93 -7.17 -12.74
C ASP A 699 26.76 -6.61 -11.56
N VAL A 700 28.01 -7.10 -11.44
CA VAL A 700 29.00 -6.74 -10.43
C VAL A 700 28.52 -7.04 -8.99
N SER A 701 27.62 -8.01 -8.82
CA SER A 701 27.06 -8.39 -7.51
C SER A 701 28.08 -9.01 -6.55
N GLY A 702 29.28 -9.37 -7.03
CA GLY A 702 30.36 -9.90 -6.20
C GLY A 702 31.02 -8.85 -5.29
N MET A 703 30.80 -7.57 -5.56
CA MET A 703 31.34 -6.45 -4.79
C MET A 703 30.95 -6.54 -3.32
N ARG A 704 31.94 -6.50 -2.44
CA ARG A 704 31.74 -6.59 -0.98
C ARG A 704 32.79 -5.80 -0.20
N PRO A 705 32.47 -5.34 1.02
CA PRO A 705 33.47 -4.76 1.92
C PRO A 705 34.64 -5.72 2.15
N ILE A 706 35.86 -5.19 2.20
CA ILE A 706 37.08 -5.96 2.45
C ILE A 706 37.28 -6.26 3.94
N GLU A 707 36.83 -5.31 4.78
CA GLU A 707 36.99 -5.28 6.25
C GLU A 707 35.70 -5.69 6.97
#